data_AF-A0A0S8ETC2-F1
#
_entry.id   AF-A0A0S8ETC2-F1
#
_cell.length_a   1.000
_cell.length_b   1.000
_cell.length_c   1.000
_cell.angle_alpha   90.00
_cell.angle_beta   90.00
_cell.angle_gamma   90.00
#
_symmetry.space_group_name_H-M   'P 1'
#
loop_
_entity.id
_entity.type
_entity.pdbx_description
1 polymer ?
#
loop_
_entity_poly.entity_id
_entity_poly.type
_entity_poly.pdbx_seq_one_letter_code
_entity_poly.pdbx_strand_id
1 'polypeptide(L)'
;MWVIIGAAGIAVIIIAAILFFALSGGGDYMVLGFPSRSGKMDVELLRLGDSVQDAVRLVNDAEVGFDNLVVFDDAEFDKIIESGGFLPASDYVFVIYRDDEEIFIEYMKIGDDRTEIAVEAEGALNVSVYPDSNTLLYSEKKNERTRCFYVPFGEFETRLGRGDRCYFSPDGTKIFVEEIDVDEYNLSVVDVKSGKETKLISQDEPIEDFIVSGDGEYIVYQEITSSGYQLFMVDTKEGKEDPIGEDYYSILNFQFLPMGHNGFFVAENYDGTLSLIDFEDANTVTSALYLTAMSGPSGKHLIYTVGDEEEENTIYSYSFSRGASEEILNGKAIIFSILDSPEKVIIFDIDTDDEAVLAYTCDMDGGNLVEMLDEELIEFEGVFHALGQKSIFLLFETEDGMALYATSTDSDTEGYYLIEEWFDIELLTQSTDDKTLVFAGMEDDGDDFTLYSVEIAENGRIIELDDTGDRFRNAVFTPNNKSVIYTVVTGSNPDDVVVNQVSAFGEGRPEELFDEAILVDVAWGDLRPFGFLDWYVVQQGTSYCPGATLLVDAVEVESELVDEEGACFRMTASEGDIVTFATYTDQPSANFDLFMSLYDRDGILLGENDDSEWNLDPRLTYTFEDAGIYFLKVNERNDALGEFRIEMGLREDALEDARQIEVDDTARGTITGDSGLYFPSEDAELYGDIYYFEADEDSHVVIEVTTATRSDLDPFVILLNADGEQIGWDDNSGGGSDARIFHSIGTPERFYFVVTDANEGGPPATGDDFSYEVSISYREGVSVAVLDYSSRGGMTYYSGTPENYYQKIVDMLAADTTGIFINVDVVTDLSASTLSQYDRLVLPDNGVPDDDLEAVERWFTAGKTILVTDSAASYIAYTGFMWADAAGDHGEKDYWEYRTISPLEIVASSGTTAGFSVGQTLSTKETDAWLYVDKLPADATLLAVYANDSNLAGIVERVVPGHGKIVFFGPMVRDVDDWGTLIANALR
;
A
#
# COMPACT_ATOMS: atom_id res chain seq x y z
N MET A 1 24.38 36.66 65.92
CA MET A 1 23.54 36.39 67.10
C MET A 1 23.73 34.92 67.42
N TRP A 2 24.46 34.60 68.51
CA TRP A 2 24.55 33.34 69.29
C TRP A 2 24.40 31.95 68.60
N VAL A 3 25.09 30.84 68.89
CA VAL A 3 26.22 30.36 69.72
C VAL A 3 26.37 28.84 69.35
N ILE A 4 27.59 28.37 69.01
CA ILE A 4 28.35 27.17 69.50
C ILE A 4 27.54 25.92 69.98
N ILE A 5 27.80 24.64 69.61
CA ILE A 5 28.86 23.65 69.99
C ILE A 5 28.49 22.34 69.24
N GLY A 6 29.37 21.47 68.71
CA GLY A 6 30.82 21.33 68.79
C GLY A 6 31.32 20.03 68.14
N ALA A 7 32.60 20.05 67.76
CA ALA A 7 33.62 18.99 67.91
C ALA A 7 33.41 17.63 67.23
N ALA A 8 34.41 16.89 66.74
CA ALA A 8 35.83 17.04 66.44
C ALA A 8 36.22 15.63 65.95
N GLY A 9 36.99 15.50 64.86
CA GLY A 9 37.48 14.18 64.46
C GLY A 9 37.88 14.09 62.99
N ILE A 10 39.09 14.55 62.69
CA ILE A 10 39.79 14.26 61.44
C ILE A 10 40.02 12.74 61.40
N ALA A 11 39.34 12.06 60.49
CA ALA A 11 39.74 10.77 59.97
C ALA A 11 40.09 10.99 58.49
N VAL A 12 41.39 10.96 58.21
CA VAL A 12 41.91 10.75 56.86
C VAL A 12 41.44 9.37 56.45
N ILE A 13 40.38 9.31 55.64
CA ILE A 13 40.05 8.11 54.88
C ILE A 13 40.78 8.28 53.56
N ILE A 14 41.83 7.49 53.40
CA ILE A 14 42.41 7.21 52.09
C ILE A 14 41.28 6.55 51.30
N ILE A 15 40.60 7.31 50.45
CA ILE A 15 39.78 6.75 49.39
C ILE A 15 40.80 6.22 48.39
N ALA A 16 41.18 4.96 48.55
CA ALA A 16 41.66 4.20 47.41
C ALA A 16 40.45 4.08 46.49
N ALA A 17 40.37 4.97 45.50
CA ALA A 17 39.60 4.70 44.30
C ALA A 17 40.32 3.53 43.62
N ILE A 18 39.93 2.32 44.00
CA ILE A 18 40.21 1.13 43.21
C ILE A 18 39.22 1.27 42.06
N LEU A 19 39.73 1.68 40.90
CA LEU A 19 39.07 1.37 39.64
C LEU A 19 38.87 -0.15 39.66
N PHE A 20 37.61 -0.57 39.70
CA PHE A 20 37.25 -1.96 39.44
C PHE A 20 37.42 -2.15 37.93
N PHE A 21 38.61 -2.54 37.49
CA PHE A 21 38.64 -3.59 36.49
C PHE A 21 38.19 -4.83 37.23
N ALA A 22 37.21 -5.56 36.72
CA ALA A 22 36.96 -6.92 37.15
C ALA A 22 38.19 -7.75 36.74
N LEU A 23 39.28 -7.64 37.52
CA LEU A 23 40.30 -8.67 37.54
C LEU A 23 39.56 -9.95 37.86
N SER A 24 39.42 -10.85 36.88
CA SER A 24 38.98 -12.20 37.18
C SER A 24 39.85 -12.71 38.33
N GLY A 25 39.28 -13.53 39.22
CA GLY A 25 40.01 -14.09 40.36
C GLY A 25 41.21 -14.95 39.95
N GLY A 26 41.39 -15.17 38.63
CA GLY A 26 42.44 -15.96 38.03
C GLY A 26 43.85 -15.40 38.08
N GLY A 27 44.10 -14.11 38.35
CA GLY A 27 45.48 -13.62 38.51
C GLY A 27 46.32 -13.69 37.23
N ASP A 28 47.48 -14.37 37.24
CA ASP A 28 48.42 -14.43 36.10
C ASP A 28 48.23 -15.69 35.21
N TYR A 29 47.01 -16.23 35.12
CA TYR A 29 46.73 -17.46 34.36
C TYR A 29 46.31 -17.19 32.92
N MET A 30 46.62 -18.15 32.04
CA MET A 30 46.34 -18.15 30.60
C MET A 30 45.67 -19.46 30.21
N VAL A 31 44.78 -19.40 29.23
CA VAL A 31 44.26 -20.57 28.52
C VAL A 31 45.00 -20.68 27.19
N LEU A 32 45.63 -21.83 26.96
CA LEU A 32 46.37 -22.15 25.75
C LEU A 32 45.67 -23.27 24.98
N GLY A 33 45.59 -23.11 23.67
CA GLY A 33 45.09 -24.13 22.75
C GLY A 33 46.22 -24.69 21.91
N PHE A 34 46.35 -26.02 21.84
CA PHE A 34 47.32 -26.72 21.01
C PHE A 34 46.59 -27.47 19.89
N PRO A 35 46.38 -26.84 18.72
CA PRO A 35 45.70 -27.46 17.60
C PRO A 35 46.54 -28.55 16.95
N SER A 36 45.87 -29.60 16.50
CA SER A 36 46.41 -30.64 15.64
C SER A 36 46.18 -30.30 14.16
N ARG A 37 46.89 -30.97 13.26
CA ARG A 37 46.66 -30.88 11.80
C ARG A 37 45.23 -31.14 11.34
N SER A 38 44.45 -31.90 12.13
CA SER A 38 43.03 -32.16 11.84
C SER A 38 42.10 -31.03 12.27
N GLY A 39 42.59 -30.02 12.98
CA GLY A 39 41.79 -28.92 13.54
C GLY A 39 41.25 -29.19 14.95
N LYS A 40 41.42 -30.41 15.51
CA LYS A 40 41.13 -30.72 16.91
C LYS A 40 42.19 -30.11 17.83
N MET A 41 41.84 -29.73 19.06
CA MET A 41 42.69 -28.95 19.96
C MET A 41 42.74 -29.57 21.37
N ASP A 42 43.94 -29.62 21.95
CA ASP A 42 44.13 -29.78 23.40
C ASP A 42 44.04 -28.38 24.04
N VAL A 43 43.29 -28.23 25.14
CA VAL A 43 43.16 -26.95 25.85
C VAL A 43 43.75 -27.08 27.24
N GLU A 44 44.66 -26.19 27.60
CA GLU A 44 45.41 -26.25 28.85
C GLU A 44 45.41 -24.90 29.58
N LEU A 45 45.30 -24.94 30.91
CA LEU A 45 45.40 -23.80 31.81
C LEU A 45 46.83 -23.72 32.38
N LEU A 46 47.49 -22.58 32.19
CA LEU A 46 48.88 -22.39 32.60
C LEU A 46 49.08 -21.01 33.25
N ARG A 47 49.96 -20.93 34.25
CA ARG A 47 50.37 -19.64 34.81
C ARG A 47 51.49 -19.02 33.98
N LEU A 48 51.42 -17.70 33.76
CA LEU A 48 52.46 -16.97 33.04
C LEU A 48 53.85 -17.20 33.66
N GLY A 49 54.79 -17.68 32.83
CA GLY A 49 56.17 -17.98 33.20
C GLY A 49 56.43 -19.42 33.67
N ASP A 50 55.39 -20.23 33.85
CA ASP A 50 55.54 -21.67 34.14
C ASP A 50 55.80 -22.48 32.85
N SER A 51 56.33 -23.69 33.02
CA SER A 51 56.56 -24.63 31.91
C SER A 51 55.25 -25.30 31.50
N VAL A 52 55.04 -25.58 30.21
CA VAL A 52 53.84 -26.31 29.72
C VAL A 52 53.66 -27.68 30.40
N GLN A 53 54.74 -28.29 30.90
CA GLN A 53 54.65 -29.54 31.68
C GLN A 53 53.91 -29.41 33.02
N ASP A 54 53.79 -28.18 33.53
CA ASP A 54 53.06 -27.84 34.75
C ASP A 54 51.63 -27.37 34.45
N ALA A 55 51.21 -27.35 33.18
CA ALA A 55 49.87 -26.96 32.77
C ALA A 55 48.81 -27.96 33.26
N VAL A 56 47.64 -27.44 33.60
CA VAL A 56 46.47 -28.24 33.94
C VAL A 56 45.64 -28.42 32.68
N ARG A 57 45.46 -29.67 32.25
CA ARG A 57 44.65 -29.97 31.07
C ARG A 57 43.17 -29.73 31.35
N LEU A 58 42.53 -28.92 30.51
CA LEU A 58 41.10 -28.70 30.51
C LEU A 58 40.42 -29.71 29.58
N VAL A 59 40.89 -29.82 28.33
CA VAL A 59 40.28 -30.68 27.30
C VAL A 59 41.37 -31.37 26.48
N ASN A 60 41.04 -32.53 25.90
CA ASN A 60 41.96 -33.34 25.09
C ASN A 60 41.34 -33.76 23.76
N ASP A 61 42.01 -33.45 22.64
CA ASP A 61 41.68 -33.89 21.27
C ASP A 61 40.21 -33.69 20.88
N ALA A 62 39.68 -32.50 21.18
CA ALA A 62 38.30 -32.13 20.90
C ALA A 62 38.20 -31.11 19.76
N GLU A 63 37.05 -31.05 19.11
CA GLU A 63 36.72 -29.89 18.29
C GLU A 63 36.36 -28.75 19.22
N VAL A 64 36.95 -27.57 19.00
CA VAL A 64 36.79 -26.40 19.86
C VAL A 64 36.58 -25.18 18.96
N GLY A 65 35.75 -24.21 19.37
CA GLY A 65 35.50 -22.99 18.57
C GLY A 65 34.46 -23.15 17.47
N PHE A 66 33.47 -24.01 17.68
CA PHE A 66 32.36 -24.30 16.75
C PHE A 66 31.02 -23.68 17.18
N ASP A 67 30.94 -23.09 18.39
CA ASP A 67 29.75 -22.43 18.95
C ASP A 67 30.19 -21.27 19.85
N ASN A 68 29.35 -20.23 19.95
CA ASN A 68 29.55 -19.05 20.78
C ASN A 68 28.83 -19.23 22.14
N LEU A 69 29.51 -18.94 23.26
CA LEU A 69 28.86 -18.79 24.57
C LEU A 69 28.49 -17.34 24.78
N VAL A 70 27.22 -17.06 25.05
CA VAL A 70 26.78 -15.75 25.53
C VAL A 70 26.97 -15.71 27.04
N VAL A 71 27.94 -14.91 27.51
CA VAL A 71 28.11 -14.61 28.93
C VAL A 71 27.38 -13.31 29.22
N PHE A 72 26.36 -13.38 30.07
CA PHE A 72 25.64 -12.19 30.53
C PHE A 72 26.39 -11.64 31.76
N ASP A 73 27.07 -10.51 31.58
CA ASP A 73 27.61 -9.71 32.66
C ASP A 73 26.83 -8.39 32.73
N ASP A 74 26.54 -7.96 33.95
CA ASP A 74 25.74 -6.78 34.31
C ASP A 74 26.35 -5.46 33.75
N ALA A 75 27.57 -5.48 33.23
CA ALA A 75 28.28 -4.28 32.76
C ALA A 75 28.90 -4.39 31.36
N GLU A 76 28.81 -5.54 30.68
CA GLU A 76 29.44 -5.79 29.38
C GLU A 76 28.44 -6.49 28.46
N PHE A 77 28.25 -5.93 27.26
CA PHE A 77 27.67 -6.66 26.14
C PHE A 77 28.36 -8.03 25.98
N ASP A 78 27.58 -9.06 25.63
CA ASP A 78 27.94 -10.46 25.38
C ASP A 78 29.45 -10.74 25.17
N LYS A 79 30.21 -10.99 26.26
CA LYS A 79 31.57 -11.54 26.10
C LYS A 79 31.44 -12.93 25.49
N ILE A 80 31.75 -13.05 24.20
CA ILE A 80 31.77 -14.33 23.50
C ILE A 80 33.05 -15.07 23.92
N ILE A 81 32.90 -16.07 24.80
CA ILE A 81 33.99 -16.99 25.11
C ILE A 81 34.09 -18.00 23.97
N GLU A 82 34.97 -17.73 23.02
CA GLU A 82 35.35 -18.72 22.00
C GLU A 82 36.13 -19.84 22.69
N SER A 83 35.63 -21.08 22.65
CA SER A 83 36.40 -22.29 22.99
C SER A 83 36.75 -22.53 24.45
N GLY A 84 36.97 -21.49 25.24
CA GLY A 84 37.22 -21.54 26.68
C GLY A 84 37.83 -20.23 27.20
N GLY A 85 37.57 -19.88 28.46
CA GLY A 85 37.96 -18.57 28.98
C GLY A 85 37.61 -18.34 30.43
N PHE A 86 38.11 -17.24 30.96
CA PHE A 86 37.88 -16.79 32.32
C PHE A 86 36.53 -16.08 32.40
N LEU A 87 35.71 -16.50 33.38
CA LEU A 87 34.50 -15.76 33.68
C LEU A 87 34.86 -14.44 34.37
N PRO A 88 34.29 -13.30 33.91
CA PRO A 88 34.39 -12.02 34.60
C PRO A 88 34.00 -12.14 36.08
N ALA A 89 34.68 -11.38 36.94
CA ALA A 89 34.43 -11.32 38.39
C ALA A 89 34.38 -12.67 39.14
N SER A 90 34.90 -13.76 38.55
CA SER A 90 34.78 -15.12 39.08
C SER A 90 36.14 -15.84 39.19
N ASP A 91 36.17 -16.95 39.94
CA ASP A 91 37.34 -17.83 40.11
C ASP A 91 37.29 -19.04 39.14
N TYR A 92 36.44 -19.01 38.12
CA TYR A 92 36.20 -20.14 37.24
C TYR A 92 36.71 -19.91 35.82
N VAL A 93 37.25 -20.97 35.22
CA VAL A 93 37.56 -21.06 33.79
C VAL A 93 36.62 -22.07 33.14
N PHE A 94 36.12 -21.75 31.95
CA PHE A 94 35.21 -22.58 31.17
C PHE A 94 35.89 -23.08 29.90
N VAL A 95 35.39 -24.19 29.37
CA VAL A 95 35.79 -24.72 28.08
C VAL A 95 34.58 -25.36 27.42
N ILE A 96 34.39 -25.07 26.13
CA ILE A 96 33.27 -25.58 25.34
C ILE A 96 33.84 -26.34 24.18
N TYR A 97 33.49 -27.62 24.11
CA TYR A 97 34.04 -28.50 23.10
C TYR A 97 33.01 -29.50 22.59
N ARG A 98 33.25 -30.02 21.38
CA ARG A 98 32.47 -31.09 20.78
C ARG A 98 33.35 -32.32 20.69
N ASP A 99 32.81 -33.43 21.17
CA ASP A 99 33.38 -34.76 20.98
C ASP A 99 32.35 -35.63 20.26
N ASP A 100 32.68 -36.06 19.05
CA ASP A 100 31.76 -36.69 18.09
C ASP A 100 30.48 -35.85 17.84
N GLU A 101 29.31 -36.32 18.30
CA GLU A 101 27.99 -35.66 18.13
C GLU A 101 27.52 -34.92 19.40
N GLU A 102 28.31 -34.92 20.47
CA GLU A 102 27.93 -34.36 21.78
C GLU A 102 28.69 -33.05 22.07
N ILE A 103 27.97 -32.07 22.61
CA ILE A 103 28.50 -30.79 23.08
C ILE A 103 28.69 -30.86 24.59
N PHE A 104 29.88 -30.46 25.04
CA PHE A 104 30.25 -30.40 26.43
C PHE A 104 30.55 -28.95 26.84
N ILE A 105 30.06 -28.59 28.02
CA ILE A 105 30.52 -27.39 28.73
C ILE A 105 31.11 -27.86 30.04
N GLU A 106 32.42 -27.67 30.17
CA GLU A 106 33.15 -27.97 31.38
C GLU A 106 33.64 -26.68 32.03
N TYR A 107 33.78 -26.72 33.35
CA TYR A 107 34.31 -25.62 34.13
C TYR A 107 35.28 -26.12 35.20
N MET A 108 36.18 -25.25 35.63
CA MET A 108 37.15 -25.55 36.67
C MET A 108 37.31 -24.33 37.56
N LYS A 109 37.33 -24.53 38.88
CA LYS A 109 37.78 -23.48 39.79
C LYS A 109 39.29 -23.36 39.74
N ILE A 110 39.80 -22.16 39.58
CA ILE A 110 41.24 -21.90 39.43
C ILE A 110 41.98 -22.39 40.69
N GLY A 111 42.96 -23.27 40.47
CA GLY A 111 43.71 -23.95 41.51
C GLY A 111 43.33 -25.42 41.75
N ASP A 112 42.22 -25.89 41.16
CA ASP A 112 41.88 -27.32 41.11
C ASP A 112 42.71 -28.06 40.05
N ASP A 113 42.66 -29.40 40.06
CA ASP A 113 43.48 -30.29 39.21
C ASP A 113 42.72 -30.97 38.06
N ARG A 114 41.42 -30.72 37.95
CA ARG A 114 40.53 -31.24 36.87
C ARG A 114 39.26 -30.40 36.73
N THR A 115 38.64 -30.49 35.56
CA THR A 115 37.34 -29.89 35.24
C THR A 115 36.16 -30.68 35.82
N GLU A 116 35.00 -30.03 35.88
CA GLU A 116 33.69 -30.62 36.13
C GLU A 116 32.77 -30.36 34.92
N ILE A 117 31.96 -31.35 34.55
CA ILE A 117 30.97 -31.23 33.45
C ILE A 117 29.76 -30.45 33.98
N ALA A 118 29.49 -29.29 33.39
CA ALA A 118 28.26 -28.54 33.60
C ALA A 118 27.14 -29.00 32.65
N VAL A 119 27.48 -29.25 31.38
CA VAL A 119 26.52 -29.61 30.33
C VAL A 119 27.08 -30.75 29.48
N GLU A 120 26.23 -31.73 29.20
CA GLU A 120 26.43 -32.81 28.23
C GLU A 120 25.15 -32.91 27.39
N ALA A 121 25.23 -32.60 26.09
CA ALA A 121 24.06 -32.51 25.22
C ALA A 121 24.29 -33.06 23.81
N GLU A 122 23.29 -33.72 23.24
CA GLU A 122 23.32 -34.34 21.90
C GLU A 122 22.81 -33.39 20.78
N GLY A 123 22.61 -32.10 21.07
CA GLY A 123 21.93 -31.17 20.15
C GLY A 123 22.29 -29.70 20.39
N ALA A 124 21.66 -28.81 19.61
CA ALA A 124 21.91 -27.36 19.72
C ALA A 124 21.59 -26.84 21.12
N LEU A 125 22.48 -25.97 21.60
CA LEU A 125 22.41 -25.36 22.93
C LEU A 125 22.27 -23.84 22.80
N ASN A 126 21.42 -23.26 23.65
CA ASN A 126 21.50 -21.85 24.00
C ASN A 126 21.86 -21.78 25.48
N VAL A 127 22.94 -21.07 25.81
CA VAL A 127 23.55 -21.08 27.15
C VAL A 127 23.83 -19.65 27.58
N SER A 128 23.47 -19.37 28.82
CA SER A 128 23.73 -18.10 29.51
C SER A 128 24.41 -18.39 30.83
N VAL A 129 25.52 -17.71 31.08
CA VAL A 129 26.26 -17.79 32.35
C VAL A 129 26.10 -16.50 33.12
N TYR A 130 25.80 -16.61 34.41
CA TYR A 130 25.59 -15.50 35.34
C TYR A 130 26.68 -15.52 36.42
N PRO A 131 27.79 -14.79 36.24
CA PRO A 131 28.97 -14.88 37.09
C PRO A 131 28.69 -14.54 38.57
N ASP A 132 27.88 -13.51 38.81
CA ASP A 132 27.52 -13.03 40.15
C ASP A 132 26.82 -14.08 41.01
N SER A 133 25.99 -14.91 40.38
CA SER A 133 25.29 -16.00 41.04
C SER A 133 26.04 -17.32 40.97
N ASN A 134 27.10 -17.42 40.15
CA ASN A 134 27.78 -18.66 39.78
C ASN A 134 26.80 -19.72 39.26
N THR A 135 25.94 -19.31 38.33
CA THR A 135 24.94 -20.18 37.74
C THR A 135 25.01 -20.15 36.22
N LEU A 136 24.64 -21.27 35.61
CA LEU A 136 24.48 -21.44 34.18
C LEU A 136 23.03 -21.86 33.90
N LEU A 137 22.39 -21.17 32.97
CA LEU A 137 21.11 -21.55 32.39
C LEU A 137 21.37 -22.04 30.97
N TYR A 138 20.73 -23.13 30.59
CA TYR A 138 20.80 -23.56 29.21
C TYR A 138 19.51 -24.21 28.72
N SER A 139 19.34 -24.19 27.41
CA SER A 139 18.28 -24.92 26.74
C SER A 139 18.85 -25.87 25.69
N GLU A 140 18.24 -27.03 25.58
CA GLU A 140 18.62 -28.09 24.64
C GLU A 140 17.42 -28.49 23.80
N LYS A 141 17.58 -28.49 22.47
CA LYS A 141 16.55 -28.98 21.55
C LYS A 141 16.70 -30.48 21.29
N LYS A 142 15.69 -31.27 21.69
CA LYS A 142 15.64 -32.73 21.49
C LYS A 142 14.27 -33.20 21.04
N ASN A 143 14.20 -33.89 19.89
CA ASN A 143 12.96 -34.38 19.28
C ASN A 143 11.89 -33.29 19.14
N GLU A 144 12.26 -32.15 18.54
CA GLU A 144 11.39 -30.97 18.31
C GLU A 144 10.88 -30.25 19.56
N ARG A 145 11.24 -30.67 20.78
CA ARG A 145 10.94 -29.94 22.02
C ARG A 145 12.23 -29.40 22.65
N THR A 146 12.11 -28.26 23.30
CA THR A 146 13.19 -27.59 24.01
C THR A 146 13.05 -27.86 25.51
N ARG A 147 14.16 -28.22 26.17
CA ARG A 147 14.25 -28.43 27.61
C ARG A 147 15.12 -27.35 28.22
N CYS A 148 14.64 -26.67 29.25
CA CYS A 148 15.40 -25.63 29.94
C CYS A 148 15.94 -26.14 31.28
N PHE A 149 17.19 -25.81 31.56
CA PHE A 149 17.95 -26.31 32.69
C PHE A 149 18.63 -25.17 33.45
N TYR A 150 18.86 -25.45 34.72
CA TYR A 150 19.59 -24.59 35.65
C TYR A 150 20.70 -25.41 36.32
N VAL A 151 21.90 -24.83 36.34
CA VAL A 151 23.12 -25.44 36.84
C VAL A 151 23.85 -24.46 37.77
N PRO A 152 23.63 -24.52 39.09
CA PRO A 152 24.53 -23.87 40.03
C PRO A 152 25.89 -24.57 40.03
N PHE A 153 26.98 -23.79 40.01
CA PHE A 153 28.33 -24.37 40.00
C PHE A 153 28.61 -25.17 41.29
N GLY A 154 29.16 -26.38 41.13
CA GLY A 154 29.41 -27.36 42.19
C GLY A 154 28.18 -28.18 42.61
N GLU A 155 27.03 -27.99 41.98
CA GLU A 155 25.79 -28.74 42.23
C GLU A 155 25.32 -29.49 40.97
N PHE A 156 24.23 -30.25 41.09
CA PHE A 156 23.67 -31.03 39.97
C PHE A 156 22.74 -30.18 39.11
N GLU A 157 22.78 -30.43 37.80
CA GLU A 157 21.81 -29.89 36.86
C GLU A 157 20.35 -30.18 37.30
N THR A 158 19.48 -29.18 37.10
CA THR A 158 18.04 -29.30 37.36
C THR A 158 17.26 -28.85 36.14
N ARG A 159 16.39 -29.72 35.62
CA ARG A 159 15.45 -29.34 34.57
C ARG A 159 14.28 -28.57 35.16
N LEU A 160 14.09 -27.34 34.72
CA LEU A 160 13.05 -26.42 35.22
C LEU A 160 11.85 -26.32 34.28
N GLY A 161 12.05 -26.48 32.97
CA GLY A 161 10.99 -26.32 31.97
C GLY A 161 11.12 -27.29 30.80
N ARG A 162 10.02 -27.44 30.06
CA ARG A 162 9.98 -28.11 28.77
C ARG A 162 8.88 -27.47 27.94
N GLY A 163 9.22 -27.02 26.74
CA GLY A 163 8.28 -26.44 25.78
C GLY A 163 8.83 -26.53 24.36
N ASP A 164 8.50 -25.55 23.53
CA ASP A 164 9.04 -25.38 22.18
C ASP A 164 10.21 -24.39 22.17
N ARG A 165 10.17 -23.36 23.03
CA ARG A 165 11.28 -22.40 23.25
C ARG A 165 11.49 -22.08 24.73
N CYS A 166 12.70 -21.63 25.05
CA CYS A 166 13.09 -21.16 26.38
C CYS A 166 13.79 -19.81 26.26
N TYR A 167 13.43 -18.84 27.11
CA TYR A 167 14.13 -17.56 27.24
C TYR A 167 14.54 -17.36 28.70
N PHE A 168 15.62 -16.63 28.94
CA PHE A 168 16.17 -16.40 30.28
C PHE A 168 16.08 -14.90 30.60
N SER A 169 15.70 -14.56 31.84
CA SER A 169 15.76 -13.15 32.25
C SER A 169 17.21 -12.69 32.35
N PRO A 170 17.51 -11.41 32.04
CA PRO A 170 18.87 -10.87 32.14
C PRO A 170 19.51 -11.01 33.54
N ASP A 171 18.72 -10.96 34.61
CA ASP A 171 19.20 -11.20 35.99
C ASP A 171 19.41 -12.69 36.35
N GLY A 172 19.09 -13.61 35.44
CA GLY A 172 19.19 -15.06 35.61
C GLY A 172 18.22 -15.67 36.62
N THR A 173 17.20 -14.94 37.08
CA THR A 173 16.27 -15.43 38.11
C THR A 173 15.02 -16.12 37.56
N LYS A 174 14.72 -15.96 36.26
CA LYS A 174 13.52 -16.49 35.59
C LYS A 174 13.85 -17.25 34.31
N ILE A 175 13.01 -18.22 34.00
CA ILE A 175 12.97 -18.91 32.70
C ILE A 175 11.56 -18.78 32.14
N PHE A 176 11.45 -18.29 30.91
CA PHE A 176 10.20 -18.24 30.17
C PHE A 176 10.13 -19.46 29.26
N VAL A 177 8.98 -20.14 29.26
CA VAL A 177 8.74 -21.37 28.50
C VAL A 177 7.55 -21.12 27.60
N GLU A 178 7.79 -21.17 26.29
CA GLU A 178 6.73 -21.14 25.28
C GLU A 178 6.31 -22.56 24.92
N GLU A 179 5.02 -22.79 24.84
CA GLU A 179 4.42 -23.97 24.21
C GLU A 179 3.49 -23.50 23.08
N ILE A 180 3.79 -23.95 21.86
CA ILE A 180 3.08 -23.60 20.63
C ILE A 180 2.45 -24.89 20.09
N ASP A 181 1.15 -25.06 20.31
CA ASP A 181 0.36 -26.14 19.71
C ASP A 181 -0.54 -25.56 18.60
N VAL A 182 -1.19 -26.43 17.80
CA VAL A 182 -1.99 -26.01 16.63
C VAL A 182 -3.18 -25.11 16.98
N ASP A 183 -3.73 -25.27 18.19
CA ASP A 183 -4.94 -24.59 18.64
C ASP A 183 -4.74 -23.83 19.97
N GLU A 184 -3.51 -23.74 20.48
CA GLU A 184 -3.24 -23.11 21.79
C GLU A 184 -1.78 -22.62 21.89
N TYR A 185 -1.63 -21.35 22.24
CA TYR A 185 -0.38 -20.74 22.65
C TYR A 185 -0.34 -20.53 24.17
N ASN A 186 0.77 -20.94 24.78
CA ASN A 186 1.01 -20.77 26.20
C ASN A 186 2.39 -20.19 26.48
N LEU A 187 2.43 -19.15 27.30
CA LEU A 187 3.65 -18.62 27.88
C LEU A 187 3.61 -18.76 29.40
N SER A 188 4.59 -19.45 29.96
CA SER A 188 4.78 -19.60 31.41
C SER A 188 6.13 -19.03 31.82
N VAL A 189 6.22 -18.56 33.07
CA VAL A 189 7.48 -18.21 33.71
C VAL A 189 7.76 -19.13 34.89
N VAL A 190 9.01 -19.60 35.00
CA VAL A 190 9.51 -20.46 36.06
C VAL A 190 10.55 -19.68 36.86
N ASP A 191 10.31 -19.55 38.16
CA ASP A 191 11.29 -19.00 39.09
C ASP A 191 12.44 -19.99 39.31
N VAL A 192 13.67 -19.58 38.97
CA VAL A 192 14.84 -20.47 38.91
C VAL A 192 15.14 -21.12 40.27
N LYS A 193 15.04 -20.36 41.36
CA LYS A 193 15.39 -20.84 42.71
C LYS A 193 14.32 -21.74 43.31
N SER A 194 13.04 -21.41 43.12
CA SER A 194 11.94 -22.17 43.71
C SER A 194 11.38 -23.27 42.82
N GLY A 195 11.64 -23.22 41.52
CA GLY A 195 11.01 -24.05 40.50
C GLY A 195 9.50 -23.80 40.36
N LYS A 196 8.99 -22.69 40.90
CA LYS A 196 7.57 -22.34 40.81
C LYS A 196 7.27 -21.80 39.42
N GLU A 197 6.38 -22.50 38.72
CA GLU A 197 5.82 -22.05 37.45
C GLU A 197 4.57 -21.17 37.67
N THR A 198 4.44 -20.11 36.87
CA THR A 198 3.28 -19.20 36.80
C THR A 198 2.91 -19.04 35.32
N LYS A 199 1.65 -19.26 34.98
CA LYS A 199 1.14 -19.07 33.62
C LYS A 199 0.94 -17.56 33.37
N LEU A 200 1.47 -17.04 32.28
CA LEU A 200 1.38 -15.63 31.90
C LEU A 200 0.31 -15.40 30.84
N ILE A 201 0.46 -16.06 29.68
CA ILE A 201 -0.42 -15.88 28.51
C ILE A 201 -1.03 -17.24 28.14
N SER A 202 -2.29 -17.22 27.71
CA SER A 202 -3.05 -18.39 27.26
C SER A 202 -4.10 -17.95 26.24
N GLN A 203 -3.86 -18.22 24.97
CA GLN A 203 -4.72 -17.78 23.87
C GLN A 203 -4.62 -18.71 22.67
N ASP A 204 -5.50 -18.52 21.68
CA ASP A 204 -5.61 -19.42 20.52
C ASP A 204 -4.48 -19.16 19.49
N GLU A 205 -4.09 -17.89 19.31
CA GLU A 205 -3.04 -17.47 18.37
C GLU A 205 -1.72 -17.15 19.09
N PRO A 206 -0.55 -17.55 18.56
CA PRO A 206 0.72 -17.21 19.18
C PRO A 206 1.00 -15.71 19.15
N ILE A 207 1.60 -15.17 20.21
CA ILE A 207 2.24 -13.85 20.12
C ILE A 207 3.47 -13.96 19.21
N GLU A 208 3.82 -12.88 18.52
CA GLU A 208 4.92 -12.90 17.54
C GLU A 208 6.29 -13.01 18.21
N ASP A 209 6.56 -12.13 19.18
CA ASP A 209 7.76 -12.13 20.01
C ASP A 209 7.53 -11.33 21.30
N PHE A 210 8.43 -11.44 22.29
CA PHE A 210 8.39 -10.65 23.52
C PHE A 210 9.79 -10.35 24.05
N ILE A 211 9.91 -9.24 24.77
CA ILE A 211 11.14 -8.87 25.50
C ILE A 211 10.95 -9.02 27.00
N VAL A 212 12.05 -9.27 27.71
CA VAL A 212 12.08 -9.42 29.17
C VAL A 212 12.78 -8.21 29.79
N SER A 213 12.18 -7.64 30.82
CA SER A 213 12.80 -6.59 31.65
C SER A 213 14.10 -7.07 32.29
N GLY A 214 15.04 -6.15 32.57
CA GLY A 214 16.34 -6.48 33.14
C GLY A 214 16.23 -7.21 34.48
N ASP A 215 15.20 -6.92 35.29
CA ASP A 215 14.91 -7.57 36.57
C ASP A 215 14.02 -8.83 36.45
N GLY A 216 13.58 -9.18 35.24
CA GLY A 216 12.69 -10.32 34.97
C GLY A 216 11.28 -10.19 35.58
N GLU A 217 10.88 -9.03 36.11
CA GLU A 217 9.57 -8.82 36.74
C GLU A 217 8.45 -8.56 35.72
N TYR A 218 8.81 -8.13 34.51
CA TYR A 218 7.90 -7.82 33.41
C TYR A 218 8.35 -8.39 32.06
N ILE A 219 7.39 -8.68 31.20
CA ILE A 219 7.61 -8.84 29.75
C ILE A 219 6.78 -7.82 28.98
N VAL A 220 7.20 -7.49 27.76
CA VAL A 220 6.42 -6.69 26.81
C VAL A 220 6.34 -7.43 25.48
N TYR A 221 5.15 -7.47 24.88
CA TYR A 221 4.93 -8.02 23.55
C TYR A 221 3.98 -7.11 22.75
N GLN A 222 3.97 -7.27 21.42
CA GLN A 222 3.04 -6.56 20.54
C GLN A 222 1.87 -7.46 20.12
N GLU A 223 0.71 -6.86 19.91
CA GLU A 223 -0.46 -7.51 19.34
C GLU A 223 -1.06 -6.67 18.20
N ILE A 224 -1.57 -7.36 17.17
CA ILE A 224 -2.33 -6.75 16.09
C ILE A 224 -3.78 -6.59 16.54
N THR A 225 -4.25 -5.35 16.60
CA THR A 225 -5.63 -5.01 16.97
C THR A 225 -6.48 -4.78 15.73
N SER A 226 -7.77 -4.46 15.92
CA SER A 226 -8.65 -4.07 14.80
C SER A 226 -8.27 -2.73 14.17
N SER A 227 -7.49 -1.90 14.87
CA SER A 227 -7.12 -0.55 14.46
C SER A 227 -5.68 -0.50 13.95
N GLY A 228 -4.77 -1.28 14.54
CA GLY A 228 -3.35 -1.27 14.20
C GLY A 228 -2.56 -2.19 15.11
N TYR A 229 -1.54 -1.66 15.78
CA TYR A 229 -0.65 -2.40 16.68
C TYR A 229 -0.63 -1.75 18.07
N GLN A 230 -0.60 -2.59 19.12
CA GLN A 230 -0.51 -2.12 20.51
C GLN A 230 0.47 -3.00 21.31
N LEU A 231 1.18 -2.38 22.27
CA LEU A 231 2.04 -3.10 23.21
C LEU A 231 1.27 -3.49 24.48
N PHE A 232 1.61 -4.66 25.03
CA PHE A 232 1.09 -5.16 26.29
C PHE A 232 2.23 -5.49 27.24
N MET A 233 2.15 -4.97 28.47
CA MET A 233 3.06 -5.32 29.56
C MET A 233 2.43 -6.39 30.45
N VAL A 234 3.19 -7.45 30.75
CA VAL A 234 2.73 -8.54 31.62
C VAL A 234 3.61 -8.63 32.87
N ASP A 235 3.00 -8.51 34.04
CA ASP A 235 3.63 -8.79 35.35
C ASP A 235 3.89 -10.30 35.49
N THR A 236 5.15 -10.69 35.68
CA THR A 236 5.55 -12.11 35.69
C THR A 236 5.17 -12.86 36.97
N LYS A 237 4.78 -12.14 38.03
CA LYS A 237 4.40 -12.72 39.31
C LYS A 237 2.91 -13.04 39.38
N GLU A 238 2.07 -12.19 38.81
CA GLU A 238 0.61 -12.32 38.82
C GLU A 238 0.03 -12.79 37.48
N GLY A 239 0.77 -12.64 36.38
CA GLY A 239 0.26 -12.83 35.01
C GLY A 239 -0.77 -11.76 34.65
N LYS A 240 -0.61 -10.56 35.22
CA LYS A 240 -1.50 -9.43 34.94
C LYS A 240 -0.99 -8.71 33.71
N GLU A 241 -1.85 -8.61 32.71
CA GLU A 241 -1.58 -7.95 31.43
C GLU A 241 -2.26 -6.56 31.41
N ASP A 242 -1.51 -5.53 31.04
CA ASP A 242 -1.98 -4.15 30.88
C ASP A 242 -1.48 -3.58 29.54
N PRO A 243 -2.33 -2.89 28.75
CA PRO A 243 -1.89 -2.23 27.53
C PRO A 243 -1.00 -1.03 27.83
N ILE A 244 -0.01 -0.77 26.97
CA ILE A 244 0.85 0.42 26.97
C ILE A 244 0.45 1.31 25.79
N GLY A 245 0.10 2.57 26.07
CA GLY A 245 -0.28 3.52 25.02
C GLY A 245 -1.61 3.21 24.33
N GLU A 246 -1.78 3.75 23.13
CA GLU A 246 -2.94 3.53 22.25
C GLU A 246 -2.59 2.60 21.07
N ASP A 247 -3.50 2.45 20.10
CA ASP A 247 -3.20 1.76 18.85
C ASP A 247 -2.36 2.67 17.96
N TYR A 248 -1.26 2.14 17.43
CA TYR A 248 -0.39 2.80 16.46
C TYR A 248 -0.52 2.14 15.09
N TYR A 249 -0.11 2.84 14.02
CA TYR A 249 -0.08 2.24 12.69
C TYR A 249 0.95 1.10 12.63
N SER A 250 2.10 1.29 13.27
CA SER A 250 3.13 0.26 13.43
C SER A 250 3.98 0.55 14.67
N ILE A 251 4.57 -0.49 15.25
CA ILE A 251 5.58 -0.36 16.32
C ILE A 251 6.92 -0.74 15.71
N LEU A 252 7.86 0.20 15.66
CA LEU A 252 9.14 0.04 14.96
C LEU A 252 10.22 -0.55 15.86
N ASN A 253 10.24 -0.15 17.13
CA ASN A 253 11.20 -0.64 18.12
C ASN A 253 10.60 -0.50 19.53
N PHE A 254 10.88 -1.44 20.43
CA PHE A 254 10.57 -1.33 21.84
C PHE A 254 11.63 -2.05 22.66
N GLN A 255 12.09 -1.42 23.75
CA GLN A 255 13.12 -1.99 24.61
C GLN A 255 12.98 -1.57 26.07
N PHE A 256 13.36 -2.48 26.96
CA PHE A 256 13.60 -2.14 28.36
C PHE A 256 14.97 -1.47 28.52
N LEU A 257 15.06 -0.55 29.47
CA LEU A 257 16.32 -0.03 29.94
C LEU A 257 17.10 -1.13 30.66
N PRO A 258 18.44 -1.15 30.57
CA PRO A 258 19.26 -2.12 31.29
C PRO A 258 18.94 -2.18 32.79
N MET A 259 18.96 -3.39 33.36
CA MET A 259 18.80 -3.67 34.81
C MET A 259 17.48 -3.25 35.48
N GLY A 260 16.46 -2.87 34.72
CA GLY A 260 15.15 -2.50 35.29
C GLY A 260 13.98 -2.86 34.39
N HIS A 261 12.80 -2.33 34.73
CA HIS A 261 11.56 -2.52 33.99
C HIS A 261 10.98 -1.23 33.39
N ASN A 262 11.70 -0.10 33.50
CA ASN A 262 11.38 1.06 32.68
C ASN A 262 11.94 0.82 31.26
N GLY A 263 11.35 1.46 30.26
CA GLY A 263 11.69 1.26 28.86
C GLY A 263 11.07 2.33 27.99
N PHE A 264 11.21 2.14 26.68
CA PHE A 264 10.60 3.01 25.69
C PHE A 264 10.25 2.23 24.43
N PHE A 265 9.45 2.84 23.57
CA PHE A 265 9.21 2.36 22.23
C PHE A 265 9.08 3.51 21.24
N VAL A 266 9.37 3.19 19.98
CA VAL A 266 9.17 4.05 18.82
C VAL A 266 8.04 3.44 17.99
N ALA A 267 7.02 4.24 17.72
CA ALA A 267 5.86 3.82 16.95
C ALA A 267 5.55 4.83 15.85
N GLU A 268 5.04 4.33 14.72
CA GLU A 268 4.51 5.16 13.65
C GLU A 268 3.03 5.44 13.91
N ASN A 269 2.66 6.71 13.92
CA ASN A 269 1.26 7.12 14.05
C ASN A 269 0.53 6.98 12.70
N TYR A 270 -0.80 7.00 12.72
CA TYR A 270 -1.61 6.97 11.48
C TYR A 270 -1.33 8.15 10.53
N ASP A 271 -0.79 9.25 11.07
CA ASP A 271 -0.38 10.41 10.29
C ASP A 271 1.01 10.28 9.68
N GLY A 272 1.74 9.20 9.94
CA GLY A 272 3.07 8.96 9.40
C GLY A 272 4.22 9.52 10.23
N THR A 273 3.94 10.31 11.26
CA THR A 273 4.99 10.76 12.18
C THR A 273 5.41 9.61 13.09
N LEU A 274 6.69 9.59 13.48
CA LEU A 274 7.22 8.69 14.48
C LEU A 274 7.11 9.32 15.86
N SER A 275 6.57 8.58 16.81
CA SER A 275 6.50 8.96 18.23
C SER A 275 7.46 8.11 19.04
N LEU A 276 8.22 8.76 19.93
CA LEU A 276 8.99 8.11 20.99
C LEU A 276 8.18 8.18 22.30
N ILE A 277 7.94 7.04 22.94
CA ILE A 277 7.08 6.92 24.11
C ILE A 277 7.78 6.14 25.23
N ASP A 278 7.65 6.58 26.48
CA ASP A 278 8.15 5.83 27.65
C ASP A 278 7.15 4.77 28.16
N PHE A 279 7.63 3.68 28.77
CA PHE A 279 6.76 2.63 29.30
C PHE A 279 6.04 2.98 30.61
N GLU A 280 6.59 3.88 31.43
CA GLU A 280 6.10 4.09 32.81
C GLU A 280 4.70 4.69 32.81
N ASP A 281 4.49 5.75 32.02
CA ASP A 281 3.22 6.48 31.95
C ASP A 281 2.63 6.48 30.53
N ALA A 282 3.28 5.83 29.56
CA ALA A 282 2.95 5.93 28.14
C ALA A 282 2.93 7.38 27.64
N ASN A 283 3.84 8.21 28.15
CA ASN A 283 3.96 9.61 27.72
C ASN A 283 4.76 9.70 26.42
N THR A 284 4.24 10.43 25.44
CA THR A 284 5.00 10.83 24.26
C THR A 284 6.12 11.79 24.67
N VAL A 285 7.36 11.35 24.51
CA VAL A 285 8.58 12.15 24.74
C VAL A 285 8.72 13.18 23.62
N THR A 286 8.55 12.74 22.37
CA THR A 286 8.57 13.60 21.18
C THR A 286 7.88 12.89 20.01
N SER A 287 7.51 13.66 18.98
CA SER A 287 7.09 13.15 17.68
C SER A 287 7.80 13.92 16.57
N ALA A 288 8.25 13.22 15.53
CA ALA A 288 9.00 13.78 14.41
C ALA A 288 8.84 12.92 13.14
N LEU A 289 9.30 13.42 12.00
CA LEU A 289 9.29 12.67 10.74
C LEU A 289 10.38 11.59 10.72
N TYR A 290 11.53 12.00 11.25
CA TYR A 290 12.72 11.21 11.37
C TYR A 290 13.02 11.04 12.86
N LEU A 291 13.22 9.80 13.32
CA LEU A 291 13.48 9.54 14.73
C LEU A 291 14.36 8.31 14.89
N THR A 292 15.36 8.41 15.77
CA THR A 292 16.07 7.23 16.30
C THR A 292 16.36 7.44 17.77
N ALA A 293 16.42 6.36 18.55
CA ALA A 293 16.57 6.45 20.00
C ALA A 293 17.31 5.25 20.59
N MET A 294 18.20 5.51 21.56
CA MET A 294 18.99 4.49 22.26
C MET A 294 19.20 4.86 23.73
N SER A 295 19.13 3.87 24.63
CA SER A 295 19.50 4.03 26.03
C SER A 295 20.97 3.70 26.29
N GLY A 296 21.62 4.42 27.19
CA GLY A 296 22.94 4.03 27.69
C GLY A 296 22.88 2.88 28.70
N PRO A 297 24.01 2.18 28.95
CA PRO A 297 24.12 1.06 29.89
C PRO A 297 23.61 1.34 31.31
N SER A 298 23.64 2.59 31.77
CA SER A 298 23.12 2.90 33.12
C SER A 298 21.58 2.88 33.22
N GLY A 299 20.88 2.86 32.08
CA GLY A 299 19.41 2.91 32.04
C GLY A 299 18.82 4.22 32.59
N LYS A 300 19.60 5.31 32.67
CA LYS A 300 19.14 6.60 33.24
C LYS A 300 18.73 7.62 32.20
N HIS A 301 19.32 7.54 31.01
CA HIS A 301 19.11 8.47 29.93
C HIS A 301 18.88 7.73 28.62
N LEU A 302 18.15 8.40 27.74
CA LEU A 302 17.94 8.02 26.36
C LEU A 302 18.55 9.12 25.48
N ILE A 303 19.34 8.75 24.49
CA ILE A 303 19.78 9.65 23.43
C ILE A 303 18.89 9.42 22.22
N TYR A 304 18.39 10.48 21.63
CA TYR A 304 17.55 10.38 20.45
C TYR A 304 17.78 11.54 19.49
N THR A 305 17.59 11.29 18.20
CA THR A 305 17.55 12.34 17.16
C THR A 305 16.14 12.56 16.69
N VAL A 306 15.86 13.79 16.28
CA VAL A 306 14.67 14.15 15.51
C VAL A 306 15.10 14.96 14.28
N GLY A 307 14.49 14.68 13.15
CA GLY A 307 14.70 15.43 11.90
C GLY A 307 13.39 15.85 11.23
N ASP A 308 13.50 16.79 10.30
CA ASP A 308 12.41 17.33 9.48
C ASP A 308 12.60 17.02 7.98
N GLU A 309 11.75 17.60 7.12
CA GLU A 309 11.75 17.36 5.67
C GLU A 309 13.00 17.91 4.96
N GLU A 310 13.74 18.82 5.59
CA GLU A 310 15.00 19.36 5.07
C GLU A 310 16.21 18.52 5.51
N GLU A 311 15.97 17.38 6.16
CA GLU A 311 16.97 16.47 6.74
C GLU A 311 17.90 17.14 7.79
N GLU A 312 17.52 18.29 8.35
CA GLU A 312 18.23 18.87 9.49
C GLU A 312 17.89 18.08 10.77
N ASN A 313 18.92 17.60 11.46
CA ASN A 313 18.75 16.72 12.61
C ASN A 313 19.18 17.41 13.90
N THR A 314 18.42 17.19 14.96
CA THR A 314 18.77 17.64 16.32
C THR A 314 18.83 16.44 17.25
N ILE A 315 19.92 16.34 18.01
CA ILE A 315 20.14 15.27 18.98
C ILE A 315 19.88 15.77 20.41
N TYR A 316 19.19 14.94 21.18
CA TYR A 316 18.71 15.23 22.53
C TYR A 316 19.10 14.12 23.51
N SER A 317 19.19 14.48 24.79
CA SER A 317 19.21 13.55 25.91
C SER A 317 17.91 13.66 26.71
N TYR A 318 17.18 12.55 26.86
CA TYR A 318 16.01 12.43 27.74
C TYR A 318 16.38 11.76 29.07
N SER A 319 16.01 12.38 30.19
CA SER A 319 16.21 11.82 31.52
C SER A 319 14.93 11.22 32.08
N PHE A 320 14.90 9.89 32.27
CA PHE A 320 13.76 9.19 32.87
C PHE A 320 13.43 9.71 34.28
N SER A 321 14.45 10.08 35.06
CA SER A 321 14.24 10.59 36.42
C SER A 321 13.59 11.98 36.48
N ARG A 322 13.72 12.77 35.40
CA ARG A 322 13.17 14.13 35.30
C ARG A 322 11.92 14.20 34.41
N GLY A 323 11.72 13.22 33.52
CA GLY A 323 10.69 13.26 32.48
C GLY A 323 10.88 14.44 31.53
N ALA A 324 12.12 14.73 31.14
CA ALA A 324 12.44 15.91 30.32
C ALA A 324 13.69 15.68 29.46
N SER A 325 13.67 16.30 28.28
CA SER A 325 14.78 16.31 27.32
C SER A 325 15.62 17.59 27.41
N GLU A 326 16.91 17.47 27.11
CA GLU A 326 17.86 18.57 26.92
C GLU A 326 18.47 18.43 25.51
N GLU A 327 18.54 19.53 24.77
CA GLU A 327 19.18 19.58 23.45
C GLU A 327 20.71 19.49 23.61
N ILE A 328 21.36 18.68 22.78
CA ILE A 328 22.82 18.51 22.77
C ILE A 328 23.44 19.30 21.61
N LEU A 329 22.99 19.03 20.39
CA LEU A 329 23.51 19.62 19.15
C LEU A 329 22.43 19.61 18.06
N ASN A 330 22.46 20.61 17.18
CA ASN A 330 21.72 20.65 15.92
C ASN A 330 22.74 20.70 14.77
N GLY A 331 22.51 19.90 13.74
CA GLY A 331 23.43 19.67 12.63
C GLY A 331 22.69 19.26 11.36
N LYS A 332 23.45 18.90 10.32
CA LYS A 332 22.90 18.45 9.03
C LYS A 332 22.50 16.99 9.14
N ALA A 333 23.43 16.06 8.92
CA ALA A 333 23.18 14.63 9.07
C ALA A 333 23.83 14.09 10.33
N ILE A 334 23.07 14.03 11.43
CA ILE A 334 23.57 13.51 12.71
C ILE A 334 23.38 12.00 12.78
N ILE A 335 24.49 11.29 12.98
CA ILE A 335 24.52 9.90 13.45
C ILE A 335 25.21 9.83 14.81
N PHE A 336 24.84 8.85 15.63
CA PHE A 336 25.46 8.69 16.95
C PHE A 336 25.57 7.23 17.37
N SER A 337 26.41 7.00 18.37
CA SER A 337 26.56 5.74 19.08
C SER A 337 26.86 6.00 20.56
N ILE A 338 26.78 4.97 21.40
CA ILE A 338 27.06 5.05 22.84
C ILE A 338 28.30 4.22 23.16
N LEU A 339 29.24 4.82 23.89
CA LEU A 339 30.34 4.11 24.53
C LEU A 339 29.88 3.58 25.88
N ASP A 340 30.19 2.32 26.18
CA ASP A 340 29.73 1.70 27.42
C ASP A 340 30.54 2.11 28.65
N SER A 341 31.86 2.25 28.50
CA SER A 341 32.76 2.50 29.62
C SER A 341 34.01 3.28 29.17
N PRO A 342 34.10 4.59 29.44
CA PRO A 342 33.13 5.41 30.15
C PRO A 342 31.83 5.60 29.36
N GLU A 343 30.71 5.68 30.08
CA GLU A 343 29.39 5.91 29.50
C GLU A 343 29.30 7.30 28.85
N LYS A 344 29.37 7.35 27.52
CA LYS A 344 29.47 8.60 26.73
C LYS A 344 28.70 8.46 25.42
N VAL A 345 28.30 9.58 24.84
CA VAL A 345 27.77 9.64 23.48
C VAL A 345 28.91 10.01 22.54
N ILE A 346 28.98 9.34 21.39
CA ILE A 346 29.78 9.77 20.24
C ILE A 346 28.81 10.21 19.15
N ILE A 347 29.04 11.41 18.60
CA ILE A 347 28.16 12.06 17.64
C ILE A 347 28.99 12.42 16.41
N PHE A 348 28.48 12.13 15.23
CA PHE A 348 29.03 12.59 13.96
C PHE A 348 27.97 13.45 13.27
N ASP A 349 28.37 14.65 12.87
CA ASP A 349 27.60 15.54 12.00
C ASP A 349 28.29 15.54 10.63
N ILE A 350 27.62 14.98 9.64
CA ILE A 350 28.17 14.74 8.31
C ILE A 350 27.55 15.77 7.35
N ASP A 351 28.40 16.58 6.73
CA ASP A 351 28.01 17.49 5.67
C ASP A 351 28.41 16.90 4.31
N THR A 352 27.42 16.40 3.57
CA THR A 352 27.63 15.78 2.26
C THR A 352 27.87 16.79 1.15
N ASP A 353 27.49 18.07 1.34
CA ASP A 353 27.71 19.12 0.34
C ASP A 353 29.16 19.63 0.40
N ASP A 354 29.72 19.74 1.61
CA ASP A 354 31.08 20.25 1.86
C ASP A 354 32.13 19.13 2.09
N GLU A 355 31.76 17.85 1.98
CA GLU A 355 32.62 16.66 2.24
C GLU A 355 33.33 16.73 3.62
N ALA A 356 32.64 17.31 4.61
CA ALA A 356 33.18 17.57 5.94
C ALA A 356 32.53 16.68 7.00
N VAL A 357 33.34 16.22 7.95
CA VAL A 357 32.88 15.40 9.07
C VAL A 357 33.30 16.04 10.39
N LEU A 358 32.31 16.40 11.21
CA LEU A 358 32.51 16.87 12.57
C LEU A 358 32.19 15.74 13.55
N ALA A 359 33.13 15.37 14.41
CA ALA A 359 32.92 14.36 15.43
C ALA A 359 32.94 15.00 16.83
N TYR A 360 32.00 14.61 17.69
CA TYR A 360 31.86 15.09 19.05
C TYR A 360 31.72 13.93 20.04
N THR A 361 32.03 14.20 21.30
CA THR A 361 31.65 13.34 22.42
C THR A 361 31.02 14.16 23.54
N CYS A 362 30.07 13.58 24.27
CA CYS A 362 29.47 14.21 25.45
C CYS A 362 29.08 13.17 26.51
N ASP A 363 28.75 13.65 27.71
CA ASP A 363 28.12 12.84 28.75
C ASP A 363 26.68 12.49 28.34
N MET A 364 26.15 11.39 28.88
CA MET A 364 24.79 10.93 28.61
C MET A 364 23.68 11.94 28.95
N ASP A 365 23.96 12.96 29.76
CA ASP A 365 23.02 14.06 30.07
C ASP A 365 23.14 15.25 29.11
N GLY A 366 23.95 15.13 28.06
CA GLY A 366 24.28 16.19 27.10
C GLY A 366 25.36 17.16 27.59
N GLY A 367 25.85 17.01 28.82
CA GLY A 367 26.92 17.83 29.38
C GLY A 367 28.29 17.52 28.75
N ASN A 368 29.25 18.43 28.95
CA ASN A 368 30.64 18.25 28.53
C ASN A 368 30.79 17.84 27.06
N LEU A 369 30.07 18.51 26.15
CA LEU A 369 30.23 18.35 24.71
C LEU A 369 31.63 18.84 24.29
N VAL A 370 32.38 17.95 23.64
CA VAL A 370 33.76 18.13 23.19
C VAL A 370 33.83 17.77 21.71
N GLU A 371 34.40 18.66 20.90
CA GLU A 371 34.75 18.40 19.50
C GLU A 371 36.04 17.56 19.45
N MET A 372 35.97 16.43 18.74
CA MET A 372 37.06 15.46 18.62
C MET A 372 37.79 15.57 17.28
N LEU A 373 37.07 15.95 16.24
CA LEU A 373 37.54 15.99 14.85
C LEU A 373 36.76 17.04 14.06
N ASP A 374 37.47 17.80 13.23
CA ASP A 374 36.95 18.70 12.20
C ASP A 374 37.86 18.56 10.97
N GLU A 375 37.47 17.70 10.03
CA GLU A 375 38.26 17.39 8.84
C GLU A 375 37.37 17.25 7.59
N GLU A 376 37.93 17.60 6.43
CA GLU A 376 37.41 17.19 5.12
C GLU A 376 37.83 15.72 4.91
N LEU A 377 36.87 14.78 4.94
CA LEU A 377 37.15 13.35 4.88
C LEU A 377 36.55 12.69 3.64
N ILE A 378 37.28 11.72 3.10
CA ILE A 378 36.90 10.99 1.88
C ILE A 378 36.06 9.75 2.23
N GLU A 379 36.53 8.92 3.18
CA GLU A 379 35.84 7.69 3.57
C GLU A 379 36.17 7.28 5.02
N PHE A 380 35.15 6.95 5.81
CA PHE A 380 35.25 6.64 7.24
C PHE A 380 35.16 5.11 7.47
N GLU A 381 36.17 4.49 8.09
CA GLU A 381 36.26 3.03 8.25
C GLU A 381 35.73 2.55 9.61
N GLY A 382 36.01 3.28 10.70
CA GLY A 382 35.50 2.87 12.01
C GLY A 382 35.99 3.70 13.21
N VAL A 383 35.23 3.61 14.30
CA VAL A 383 35.64 4.07 15.63
C VAL A 383 36.03 2.86 16.47
N PHE A 384 37.23 2.90 17.04
CA PHE A 384 37.72 1.89 17.98
C PHE A 384 37.90 2.50 19.35
N HIS A 385 37.31 1.84 20.35
CA HIS A 385 37.43 2.21 21.75
C HIS A 385 37.60 0.94 22.58
N ALA A 386 38.51 1.00 23.55
CA ALA A 386 38.74 -0.12 24.47
C ALA A 386 38.06 0.13 25.81
N LEU A 387 37.33 -0.87 26.31
CA LEU A 387 36.54 -0.76 27.53
C LEU A 387 37.37 -0.24 28.73
N GLY A 388 36.83 0.77 29.41
CA GLY A 388 37.46 1.45 30.54
C GLY A 388 38.62 2.40 30.17
N GLN A 389 38.99 2.51 28.89
CA GLN A 389 40.03 3.44 28.42
C GLN A 389 39.44 4.79 28.01
N LYS A 390 40.29 5.82 27.92
CA LYS A 390 39.86 7.15 27.50
C LYS A 390 40.19 7.47 26.06
N SER A 391 41.18 6.79 25.49
CA SER A 391 41.54 6.97 24.09
C SER A 391 40.45 6.43 23.17
N ILE A 392 40.16 7.21 22.14
CA ILE A 392 39.32 6.83 21.01
C ILE A 392 40.20 6.87 19.77
N PHE A 393 40.09 5.87 18.91
CA PHE A 393 40.79 5.82 17.64
C PHE A 393 39.80 5.87 16.49
N LEU A 394 40.02 6.76 15.55
CA LEU A 394 39.23 6.92 14.34
C LEU A 394 40.09 6.44 13.17
N LEU A 395 39.60 5.46 12.41
CA LEU A 395 40.25 4.94 11.22
C LEU A 395 39.51 5.45 9.98
N PHE A 396 40.24 5.92 8.99
CA PHE A 396 39.68 6.41 7.73
C PHE A 396 40.66 6.21 6.57
N GLU A 397 40.10 6.16 5.37
CA GLU A 397 40.85 6.09 4.11
C GLU A 397 41.07 7.50 3.55
N THR A 398 42.30 7.80 3.16
CA THR A 398 42.72 9.05 2.52
C THR A 398 43.22 8.78 1.10
N GLU A 399 43.49 9.82 0.29
CA GLU A 399 44.05 9.63 -1.05
C GLU A 399 45.38 8.85 -1.07
N ASP A 400 46.14 8.92 0.03
CA ASP A 400 47.48 8.33 0.18
C ASP A 400 47.48 7.01 0.98
N GLY A 401 46.32 6.54 1.45
CA GLY A 401 46.17 5.30 2.24
C GLY A 401 45.37 5.49 3.52
N MET A 402 45.34 4.49 4.39
CA MET A 402 44.69 4.57 5.70
C MET A 402 45.45 5.43 6.69
N ALA A 403 44.69 6.12 7.54
CA ALA A 403 45.19 6.93 8.62
C ALA A 403 44.42 6.63 9.92
N LEU A 404 45.16 6.59 11.04
CA LEU A 404 44.63 6.36 12.38
C LEU A 404 44.78 7.63 13.21
N TYR A 405 43.67 8.25 13.55
CA TYR A 405 43.61 9.44 14.38
C TYR A 405 43.25 9.09 15.82
N ALA A 406 43.97 9.63 16.79
CA ALA A 406 43.73 9.43 18.21
C ALA A 406 43.17 10.68 18.88
N THR A 407 42.11 10.48 19.66
CA THR A 407 41.45 11.49 20.47
C THR A 407 41.04 10.90 21.83
N SER A 408 40.30 11.64 22.66
CA SER A 408 39.92 11.18 23.99
C SER A 408 38.53 11.64 24.43
N THR A 409 37.85 10.79 25.21
CA THR A 409 36.52 11.02 25.80
C THR A 409 36.41 12.23 26.74
N ASP A 410 37.55 12.78 27.20
CA ASP A 410 37.61 13.81 28.24
C ASP A 410 38.46 15.04 27.85
N SER A 411 38.94 15.13 26.61
CA SER A 411 39.94 16.15 26.24
C SER A 411 39.38 17.23 25.31
N ASP A 412 39.34 18.48 25.78
CA ASP A 412 39.09 19.67 24.93
C ASP A 412 40.25 19.99 23.96
N THR A 413 41.25 19.11 23.85
CA THR A 413 42.37 19.28 22.92
C THR A 413 42.10 18.51 21.65
N GLU A 414 42.27 19.19 20.53
CA GLU A 414 42.34 18.59 19.20
C GLU A 414 43.21 17.32 19.23
N GLY A 415 42.69 16.26 18.62
CA GLY A 415 43.38 14.98 18.52
C GLY A 415 44.57 15.06 17.56
N TYR A 416 45.13 13.91 17.23
CA TYR A 416 46.30 13.84 16.36
C TYR A 416 46.38 12.51 15.63
N TYR A 417 46.96 12.55 14.44
CA TYR A 417 47.31 11.36 13.68
C TYR A 417 48.43 10.57 14.38
N LEU A 418 48.17 9.30 14.63
CA LEU A 418 49.16 8.33 15.11
C LEU A 418 49.87 7.62 13.95
N ILE A 419 49.12 7.34 12.89
CA ILE A 419 49.55 6.59 11.71
C ILE A 419 48.92 7.27 10.49
N GLU A 420 49.69 7.47 9.43
CA GLU A 420 49.25 8.11 8.19
C GLU A 420 49.89 7.38 7.00
N GLU A 421 49.20 7.34 5.86
CA GLU A 421 49.70 6.81 4.58
C GLU A 421 50.04 5.30 4.62
N TRP A 422 49.22 4.48 5.31
CA TRP A 422 49.44 3.01 5.38
C TRP A 422 48.50 2.25 4.46
N PHE A 423 48.95 1.13 3.92
CA PHE A 423 48.10 0.25 3.12
C PHE A 423 47.10 -0.53 3.97
N ASP A 424 47.51 -1.04 5.14
CA ASP A 424 46.64 -1.81 6.04
C ASP A 424 46.93 -1.56 7.53
N ILE A 425 45.89 -1.48 8.38
CA ILE A 425 46.00 -1.28 9.83
C ILE A 425 44.96 -2.14 10.58
N GLU A 426 45.43 -3.08 11.42
CA GLU A 426 44.63 -3.91 12.31
C GLU A 426 44.99 -3.62 13.77
N LEU A 427 44.08 -3.01 14.54
CA LEU A 427 44.30 -2.76 15.96
C LEU A 427 44.14 -4.05 16.77
N LEU A 428 45.12 -4.36 17.63
CA LEU A 428 45.13 -5.62 18.38
C LEU A 428 44.91 -5.42 19.88
N THR A 429 45.66 -4.52 20.52
CA THR A 429 45.53 -4.29 21.97
C THR A 429 46.10 -2.96 22.43
N GLN A 430 45.72 -2.54 23.63
CA GLN A 430 46.15 -1.30 24.25
C GLN A 430 46.65 -1.53 25.67
N SER A 431 47.67 -0.79 26.07
CA SER A 431 48.21 -0.84 27.44
C SER A 431 47.18 -0.34 28.45
N THR A 432 47.06 -0.97 29.61
CA THR A 432 46.09 -0.59 30.65
C THR A 432 46.32 0.80 31.27
N ASP A 433 47.47 1.43 31.03
CA ASP A 433 47.75 2.81 31.44
C ASP A 433 47.52 3.84 30.32
N ASP A 434 46.85 3.42 29.23
CA ASP A 434 46.35 4.28 28.14
C ASP A 434 47.48 5.04 27.40
N LYS A 435 48.63 4.39 27.17
CA LYS A 435 49.83 5.05 26.59
C LYS A 435 50.45 4.36 25.39
N THR A 436 50.23 3.07 25.21
CA THR A 436 50.83 2.30 24.12
C THR A 436 49.75 1.50 23.42
N LEU A 437 49.70 1.65 22.11
CA LEU A 437 48.85 0.87 21.22
C LEU A 437 49.72 -0.18 20.50
N VAL A 438 49.17 -1.37 20.31
CA VAL A 438 49.77 -2.44 19.52
C VAL A 438 48.82 -2.77 18.40
N PHE A 439 49.36 -2.78 17.18
CA PHE A 439 48.63 -3.01 15.95
C PHE A 439 49.50 -3.82 15.00
N ALA A 440 48.89 -4.43 14.00
CA ALA A 440 49.58 -5.03 12.88
C ALA A 440 49.19 -4.33 11.58
N GLY A 441 50.06 -4.31 10.58
CA GLY A 441 49.76 -3.59 9.35
C GLY A 441 50.83 -3.70 8.28
N MET A 442 50.54 -3.07 7.14
CA MET A 442 51.41 -2.94 5.96
C MET A 442 51.58 -1.45 5.64
N GLU A 443 52.84 -0.98 5.51
CA GLU A 443 53.13 0.40 5.10
C GLU A 443 52.77 0.58 3.62
N ASP A 444 53.31 -0.26 2.74
CA ASP A 444 53.02 -0.26 1.30
C ASP A 444 52.29 -1.55 0.83
N ASP A 445 51.58 -1.47 -0.30
CA ASP A 445 51.00 -2.64 -0.96
C ASP A 445 52.09 -3.68 -1.30
N GLY A 446 51.95 -4.88 -0.72
CA GLY A 446 52.85 -6.01 -0.92
C GLY A 446 53.98 -6.13 0.11
N ASP A 447 54.00 -5.28 1.15
CA ASP A 447 54.83 -5.50 2.34
C ASP A 447 54.37 -6.73 3.15
N ASP A 448 55.28 -7.28 3.96
CA ASP A 448 54.94 -8.36 4.89
C ASP A 448 54.12 -7.78 6.07
N PHE A 449 53.05 -8.47 6.46
CA PHE A 449 52.20 -8.04 7.57
C PHE A 449 53.00 -8.09 8.88
N THR A 450 53.20 -6.94 9.51
CA THR A 450 54.19 -6.78 10.59
C THR A 450 53.51 -6.26 11.86
N LEU A 451 53.98 -6.71 13.03
CA LEU A 451 53.49 -6.27 14.34
C LEU A 451 54.26 -5.04 14.81
N TYR A 452 53.53 -4.01 15.22
CA TYR A 452 54.08 -2.73 15.67
C TYR A 452 53.53 -2.34 17.05
N SER A 453 54.26 -1.43 17.70
CA SER A 453 53.74 -0.63 18.82
C SER A 453 53.94 0.84 18.55
N VAL A 454 53.04 1.67 19.06
CA VAL A 454 53.13 3.12 18.98
C VAL A 454 52.75 3.76 20.31
N GLU A 455 53.47 4.82 20.68
CA GLU A 455 53.11 5.66 21.82
C GLU A 455 51.87 6.48 21.47
N ILE A 456 50.85 6.46 22.33
CA ILE A 456 49.62 7.25 22.17
C ILE A 456 49.92 8.69 22.60
N ALA A 457 50.58 9.41 21.70
CA ALA A 457 50.97 10.81 21.84
C ALA A 457 51.19 11.43 20.46
N GLU A 458 51.09 12.75 20.38
CA GLU A 458 51.41 13.49 19.16
C GLU A 458 52.87 13.20 18.72
N ASN A 459 53.06 12.77 17.47
CA ASN A 459 54.34 12.27 16.94
C ASN A 459 54.89 11.06 17.72
N GLY A 460 53.99 10.20 18.21
CA GLY A 460 54.31 8.93 18.84
C GLY A 460 55.21 8.07 17.97
N ARG A 461 56.22 7.43 18.57
CA ARG A 461 57.17 6.63 17.81
C ARG A 461 56.60 5.25 17.52
N ILE A 462 56.46 4.92 16.23
CA ILE A 462 56.19 3.56 15.76
C ILE A 462 57.46 2.69 15.90
N ILE A 463 57.29 1.48 16.43
CA ILE A 463 58.35 0.51 16.69
C ILE A 463 57.91 -0.86 16.17
N GLU A 464 58.65 -1.38 15.20
CA GLU A 464 58.54 -2.76 14.73
C GLU A 464 58.88 -3.75 15.85
N LEU A 465 57.99 -4.71 16.08
CA LEU A 465 58.10 -5.72 17.13
C LEU A 465 58.40 -7.11 16.57
N ASP A 466 57.70 -7.52 15.50
CA ASP A 466 57.81 -8.84 14.88
C ASP A 466 57.38 -8.81 13.41
N ASP A 467 58.25 -9.29 12.51
CA ASP A 467 58.06 -9.37 11.05
C ASP A 467 58.05 -10.84 10.55
N THR A 468 57.95 -11.82 11.46
CA THR A 468 58.21 -13.23 11.13
C THR A 468 56.98 -14.07 10.77
N GLY A 469 55.78 -13.52 10.93
CA GLY A 469 54.51 -14.20 10.71
C GLY A 469 53.83 -13.84 9.40
N ASP A 470 52.91 -14.70 8.96
CA ASP A 470 51.98 -14.40 7.87
C ASP A 470 50.84 -13.47 8.36
N ARG A 471 50.43 -13.59 9.64
CA ARG A 471 49.40 -12.74 10.28
C ARG A 471 49.48 -12.83 11.82
N PHE A 472 48.89 -11.87 12.52
CA PHE A 472 48.72 -11.88 13.98
C PHE A 472 47.24 -12.09 14.34
N ARG A 473 46.93 -13.06 15.20
CA ARG A 473 45.54 -13.41 15.53
C ARG A 473 44.98 -12.61 16.71
N ASN A 474 45.82 -12.33 17.70
CA ASN A 474 45.47 -11.58 18.91
C ASN A 474 46.74 -11.10 19.60
N ALA A 475 46.59 -10.14 20.52
CA ALA A 475 47.67 -9.67 21.38
C ALA A 475 47.12 -9.21 22.72
N VAL A 476 47.94 -9.29 23.77
CA VAL A 476 47.60 -8.74 25.08
C VAL A 476 48.85 -8.26 25.81
N PHE A 477 48.73 -7.13 26.51
CA PHE A 477 49.80 -6.68 27.39
C PHE A 477 49.93 -7.60 28.61
N THR A 478 51.18 -7.89 28.98
CA THR A 478 51.47 -8.44 30.32
C THR A 478 50.96 -7.48 31.41
N PRO A 479 50.61 -7.96 32.63
CA PRO A 479 50.03 -7.12 33.70
C PRO A 479 50.86 -5.90 34.13
N ASN A 480 52.13 -5.81 33.71
CA ASN A 480 53.03 -4.71 34.02
C ASN A 480 53.23 -3.72 32.85
N ASN A 481 52.51 -3.89 31.73
CA ASN A 481 52.57 -3.13 30.49
C ASN A 481 53.96 -3.05 29.82
N LYS A 482 54.87 -3.99 30.06
CA LYS A 482 56.24 -3.95 29.47
C LYS A 482 56.42 -4.80 28.24
N SER A 483 55.63 -5.86 28.15
CA SER A 483 55.69 -6.84 27.09
C SER A 483 54.29 -7.15 26.58
N VAL A 484 54.23 -7.62 25.35
CA VAL A 484 53.03 -8.10 24.67
C VAL A 484 53.19 -9.59 24.46
N ILE A 485 52.15 -10.36 24.77
CA ILE A 485 52.01 -11.77 24.42
C ILE A 485 51.00 -11.85 23.28
N TYR A 486 51.30 -12.59 22.24
CA TYR A 486 50.47 -12.63 21.02
C TYR A 486 50.58 -13.97 20.31
N THR A 487 49.55 -14.27 19.53
CA THR A 487 49.53 -15.46 18.65
C THR A 487 49.88 -15.05 17.23
N VAL A 488 50.94 -15.63 16.68
CA VAL A 488 51.36 -15.43 15.29
C VAL A 488 51.00 -16.65 14.45
N VAL A 489 50.42 -16.42 13.27
CA VAL A 489 50.16 -17.43 12.24
C VAL A 489 51.39 -17.53 11.35
N THR A 490 51.93 -18.73 11.19
CA THR A 490 53.21 -18.99 10.48
C THR A 490 53.04 -19.84 9.22
N GLY A 491 51.81 -20.19 8.88
CA GLY A 491 51.45 -21.00 7.73
C GLY A 491 49.94 -21.24 7.63
N SER A 492 49.56 -22.26 6.85
CA SER A 492 48.16 -22.50 6.46
C SER A 492 47.48 -23.68 7.18
N ASN A 493 48.22 -24.51 7.90
CA ASN A 493 47.64 -25.59 8.70
C ASN A 493 47.19 -25.05 10.07
N PRO A 494 46.20 -25.69 10.73
CA PRO A 494 45.76 -25.25 12.05
C PRO A 494 46.87 -25.22 13.12
N ASP A 495 47.88 -26.09 13.00
CA ASP A 495 49.06 -26.19 13.88
C ASP A 495 50.18 -25.21 13.51
N ASP A 496 50.09 -24.48 12.39
CA ASP A 496 51.10 -23.49 11.97
C ASP A 496 50.92 -22.16 12.74
N VAL A 497 50.95 -22.22 14.07
CA VAL A 497 50.69 -21.10 14.99
C VAL A 497 51.66 -21.14 16.17
N VAL A 498 52.09 -19.97 16.64
CA VAL A 498 53.05 -19.83 17.73
C VAL A 498 52.61 -18.72 18.68
N VAL A 499 52.79 -18.94 19.99
CA VAL A 499 52.63 -17.88 20.99
C VAL A 499 53.98 -17.29 21.34
N ASN A 500 54.14 -16.00 21.05
CA ASN A 500 55.36 -15.23 21.29
C ASN A 500 55.15 -14.19 22.38
N GLN A 501 56.27 -13.73 22.96
CA GLN A 501 56.32 -12.55 23.81
C GLN A 501 57.43 -11.61 23.33
N VAL A 502 57.13 -10.31 23.27
CA VAL A 502 58.11 -9.28 22.89
C VAL A 502 58.00 -8.07 23.81
N SER A 503 59.08 -7.28 23.95
CA SER A 503 59.00 -5.99 24.64
C SER A 503 58.18 -5.01 23.80
N ALA A 504 57.20 -4.34 24.42
CA ALA A 504 56.41 -3.29 23.78
C ALA A 504 57.21 -2.03 23.43
N PHE A 505 58.52 -2.01 23.71
CA PHE A 505 59.41 -0.86 23.48
C PHE A 505 60.56 -1.21 22.52
N GLY A 506 60.47 -2.33 21.80
CA GLY A 506 61.47 -2.77 20.81
C GLY A 506 62.79 -3.26 21.40
N GLU A 507 62.83 -3.60 22.70
CA GLU A 507 64.02 -4.17 23.34
C GLU A 507 64.10 -5.69 23.12
N GLY A 508 64.93 -6.12 22.18
CA GLY A 508 65.21 -7.54 21.93
C GLY A 508 64.52 -8.07 20.68
N ARG A 509 64.52 -9.40 20.51
CA ARG A 509 63.73 -10.09 19.49
C ARG A 509 62.55 -10.80 20.18
N PRO A 510 61.47 -11.10 19.46
CA PRO A 510 60.42 -11.99 19.93
C PRO A 510 61.00 -13.25 20.58
N GLU A 511 60.49 -13.58 21.77
CA GLU A 511 60.75 -14.83 22.47
C GLU A 511 59.58 -15.77 22.21
N GLU A 512 59.86 -16.91 21.57
CA GLU A 512 58.90 -18.01 21.44
C GLU A 512 58.62 -18.61 22.82
N LEU A 513 57.36 -18.53 23.25
CA LEU A 513 56.91 -19.14 24.50
C LEU A 513 56.41 -20.55 24.26
N PHE A 514 55.55 -20.73 23.25
CA PHE A 514 54.89 -21.99 22.96
C PHE A 514 54.76 -22.20 21.44
N ASP A 515 55.36 -23.28 20.94
CA ASP A 515 55.24 -23.76 19.56
C ASP A 515 53.94 -24.55 19.36
N GLU A 516 53.38 -24.49 18.15
CA GLU A 516 52.10 -25.12 17.76
C GLU A 516 50.94 -24.76 18.74
N ALA A 517 50.88 -23.49 19.17
CA ALA A 517 49.96 -23.02 20.22
C ALA A 517 49.25 -21.70 19.86
N ILE A 518 48.07 -21.51 20.46
CA ILE A 518 47.24 -20.31 20.37
C ILE A 518 46.95 -19.80 21.78
N LEU A 519 47.04 -18.49 21.98
CA LEU A 519 46.52 -17.82 23.17
C LEU A 519 45.00 -17.71 23.05
N VAL A 520 44.27 -18.44 23.90
CA VAL A 520 42.79 -18.52 23.85
C VAL A 520 42.15 -17.46 24.74
N ASP A 521 42.64 -17.30 25.97
CA ASP A 521 42.18 -16.25 26.89
C ASP A 521 43.21 -15.98 28.01
N VAL A 522 43.12 -14.84 28.69
CA VAL A 522 43.96 -14.50 29.85
C VAL A 522 43.14 -13.94 31.01
N ALA A 523 43.57 -14.20 32.24
CA ALA A 523 42.80 -13.82 33.43
C ALA A 523 42.82 -12.31 33.74
N TRP A 524 43.71 -11.54 33.11
CA TRP A 524 44.01 -10.16 33.49
C TRP A 524 43.64 -9.11 32.43
N GLY A 525 43.09 -9.53 31.29
CA GLY A 525 42.76 -8.63 30.20
C GLY A 525 41.95 -9.32 29.10
N ASP A 526 41.53 -8.54 28.11
CA ASP A 526 40.81 -9.03 26.94
C ASP A 526 41.78 -9.17 25.75
N LEU A 527 41.59 -10.23 24.97
CA LEU A 527 42.34 -10.48 23.72
C LEU A 527 41.74 -9.73 22.52
N ARG A 528 40.52 -9.19 22.63
CA ARG A 528 39.88 -8.33 21.64
C ARG A 528 39.29 -7.09 22.32
N PRO A 529 40.13 -6.21 22.87
CA PRO A 529 39.67 -5.12 23.70
C PRO A 529 38.89 -4.03 22.95
N PHE A 530 38.97 -3.98 21.62
CA PHE A 530 38.28 -2.97 20.81
C PHE A 530 36.90 -3.47 20.39
N GLY A 531 35.86 -2.77 20.83
CA GLY A 531 34.48 -3.02 20.39
C GLY A 531 34.19 -2.40 19.02
N PHE A 532 33.24 -2.98 18.30
CA PHE A 532 32.62 -2.36 17.13
C PHE A 532 31.47 -1.48 17.62
N LEU A 533 31.42 -0.22 17.20
CA LEU A 533 30.31 0.67 17.51
C LEU A 533 29.24 0.57 16.42
N ASP A 534 28.04 0.17 16.81
CA ASP A 534 26.90 0.17 15.91
C ASP A 534 26.43 1.60 15.66
N TRP A 535 26.23 1.93 14.39
CA TRP A 535 25.65 3.20 13.95
C TRP A 535 24.16 3.02 13.74
N TYR A 536 23.38 3.90 14.33
CA TYR A 536 21.92 3.83 14.21
C TYR A 536 21.46 4.82 13.14
N VAL A 537 20.99 4.25 12.03
CA VAL A 537 20.39 5.01 10.94
C VAL A 537 19.08 5.61 11.45
N VAL A 538 18.85 6.87 11.06
CA VAL A 538 17.63 7.59 11.39
C VAL A 538 16.44 6.88 10.71
N GLN A 539 15.41 6.53 11.48
CA GLN A 539 14.21 5.90 10.93
C GLN A 539 13.27 6.97 10.38
N GLN A 540 12.62 6.68 9.26
CA GLN A 540 11.61 7.54 8.64
C GLN A 540 10.25 6.86 8.69
N GLY A 541 9.19 7.64 8.91
CA GLY A 541 7.82 7.17 8.71
C GLY A 541 7.58 6.65 7.28
N THR A 542 6.67 5.68 7.14
CA THR A 542 6.34 5.06 5.85
C THR A 542 5.24 5.78 5.09
N SER A 543 4.59 6.76 5.74
CA SER A 543 3.51 7.55 5.13
C SER A 543 4.00 8.39 3.95
N TYR A 544 3.25 8.34 2.84
CA TYR A 544 3.45 9.25 1.70
C TYR A 544 3.36 10.74 2.08
N CYS A 545 2.45 11.10 2.99
CA CYS A 545 2.34 12.47 3.47
C CYS A 545 2.29 12.53 5.00
N PRO A 546 3.47 12.55 5.65
CA PRO A 546 3.57 12.63 7.10
C PRO A 546 2.92 13.90 7.67
N GLY A 547 2.28 13.81 8.83
CA GLY A 547 1.62 14.94 9.49
C GLY A 547 0.31 15.40 8.82
N ALA A 548 -0.18 14.70 7.79
CA ALA A 548 -1.39 15.05 7.04
C ALA A 548 -2.62 15.24 7.96
N THR A 549 -3.41 16.28 7.70
CA THR A 549 -4.58 16.62 8.53
C THR A 549 -5.69 15.58 8.39
N LEU A 550 -6.25 15.08 9.50
CA LEU A 550 -7.32 14.09 9.45
C LEU A 550 -8.64 14.68 8.93
N LEU A 551 -9.20 14.07 7.88
CA LEU A 551 -10.57 14.26 7.43
C LEU A 551 -11.47 13.19 8.04
N VAL A 552 -12.62 13.63 8.57
CA VAL A 552 -13.68 12.77 9.10
C VAL A 552 -15.01 13.17 8.46
N ASP A 553 -15.96 12.24 8.43
CA ASP A 553 -17.22 12.39 7.69
C ASP A 553 -17.98 13.69 8.03
N ALA A 554 -18.53 14.33 6.98
CA ALA A 554 -19.36 15.53 7.01
C ALA A 554 -18.72 16.77 7.66
N VAL A 555 -17.40 16.94 7.51
CA VAL A 555 -16.66 18.09 8.02
C VAL A 555 -16.11 18.94 6.88
N GLU A 556 -16.40 20.24 6.92
CA GLU A 556 -15.62 21.26 6.22
C GLU A 556 -14.38 21.60 7.05
N VAL A 557 -13.19 21.43 6.48
CA VAL A 557 -11.91 21.84 7.09
C VAL A 557 -11.39 23.08 6.38
N GLU A 558 -11.13 24.15 7.13
CA GLU A 558 -10.39 25.31 6.63
C GLU A 558 -8.89 24.99 6.61
N SER A 559 -8.21 25.32 5.51
CA SER A 559 -6.78 25.12 5.32
C SER A 559 -6.15 26.27 4.52
N GLU A 560 -4.82 26.33 4.48
CA GLU A 560 -4.05 27.35 3.75
C GLU A 560 -2.88 26.68 3.04
N LEU A 561 -2.65 27.06 1.78
CA LEU A 561 -1.41 26.75 1.07
C LEU A 561 -0.35 27.76 1.48
N VAL A 562 0.71 27.30 2.16
CA VAL A 562 1.79 28.14 2.71
C VAL A 562 3.09 28.08 1.91
N ASP A 563 3.24 27.07 1.05
CA ASP A 563 4.36 26.82 0.15
C ASP A 563 3.92 26.05 -1.11
N GLU A 564 4.89 25.66 -1.95
CA GLU A 564 4.67 24.93 -3.20
C GLU A 564 4.43 23.42 -2.98
N GLU A 565 4.65 22.89 -1.78
CA GLU A 565 4.51 21.45 -1.50
C GLU A 565 3.06 21.01 -1.43
N GLY A 566 2.17 21.93 -1.04
CA GLY A 566 0.73 21.69 -0.97
C GLY A 566 0.25 21.29 0.42
N ALA A 567 -1.07 21.21 0.59
CA ALA A 567 -1.69 20.77 1.82
C ALA A 567 -2.10 19.29 1.71
N CYS A 568 -1.65 18.48 2.67
CA CYS A 568 -2.01 17.08 2.75
C CYS A 568 -3.07 16.80 3.81
N PHE A 569 -3.98 15.90 3.43
CA PHE A 569 -5.05 15.41 4.25
C PHE A 569 -5.04 13.88 4.26
N ARG A 570 -5.44 13.28 5.37
CA ARG A 570 -5.55 11.82 5.52
C ARG A 570 -6.98 11.42 5.86
N MET A 571 -7.37 10.23 5.42
CA MET A 571 -8.64 9.62 5.77
C MET A 571 -8.50 8.09 5.87
N THR A 572 -9.48 7.45 6.51
CA THR A 572 -9.67 6.00 6.44
C THR A 572 -10.88 5.70 5.59
N ALA A 573 -10.77 4.76 4.65
CA ALA A 573 -11.88 4.25 3.86
C ALA A 573 -11.96 2.72 3.95
N SER A 574 -13.16 2.17 3.79
CA SER A 574 -13.43 0.73 3.70
C SER A 574 -13.52 0.30 2.23
N GLU A 575 -13.34 -1.01 1.97
CA GLU A 575 -13.62 -1.58 0.65
C GLU A 575 -15.07 -1.28 0.22
N GLY A 576 -15.22 -0.70 -0.96
CA GLY A 576 -16.49 -0.29 -1.55
C GLY A 576 -16.98 1.10 -1.13
N ASP A 577 -16.30 1.79 -0.21
CA ASP A 577 -16.68 3.17 0.14
C ASP A 577 -16.56 4.06 -1.09
N ILE A 578 -17.59 4.89 -1.33
CA ILE A 578 -17.57 5.92 -2.36
C ILE A 578 -17.46 7.27 -1.65
N VAL A 579 -16.41 8.04 -1.91
CA VAL A 579 -16.17 9.31 -1.23
C VAL A 579 -15.96 10.43 -2.23
N THR A 580 -16.65 11.55 -2.02
CA THR A 580 -16.43 12.80 -2.75
C THR A 580 -15.62 13.76 -1.89
N PHE A 581 -14.58 14.33 -2.48
CA PHE A 581 -13.81 15.47 -1.99
C PHE A 581 -14.12 16.69 -2.82
N ALA A 582 -14.35 17.83 -2.18
CA ALA A 582 -14.55 19.11 -2.87
C ALA A 582 -13.73 20.19 -2.18
N THR A 583 -13.19 21.12 -2.96
CA THR A 583 -12.59 22.34 -2.40
C THR A 583 -13.45 23.56 -2.69
N TYR A 584 -13.34 24.58 -1.84
CA TYR A 584 -14.06 25.84 -1.98
C TYR A 584 -13.12 27.01 -1.67
N THR A 585 -13.05 27.96 -2.59
CA THR A 585 -12.26 29.19 -2.39
C THR A 585 -13.18 30.42 -2.29
N ASP A 586 -12.97 31.26 -1.26
CA ASP A 586 -13.77 32.47 -1.05
C ASP A 586 -13.39 33.62 -2.04
N GLN A 587 -12.35 33.41 -2.86
CA GLN A 587 -11.85 34.32 -3.90
C GLN A 587 -11.44 33.51 -5.14
N PRO A 588 -12.36 33.16 -6.06
CA PRO A 588 -11.99 32.62 -7.37
C PRO A 588 -11.28 33.71 -8.15
N SER A 589 -9.96 33.80 -7.97
CA SER A 589 -9.07 34.66 -8.73
C SER A 589 -8.46 33.79 -9.82
N ALA A 590 -8.27 34.32 -11.03
CA ALA A 590 -7.67 33.57 -12.14
C ALA A 590 -6.21 33.12 -11.90
N ASN A 591 -5.69 33.32 -10.69
CA ASN A 591 -4.35 32.96 -10.25
C ASN A 591 -4.35 32.02 -9.03
N PHE A 592 -5.51 31.52 -8.58
CA PHE A 592 -5.61 30.54 -7.50
C PHE A 592 -6.46 29.39 -8.02
N ASP A 593 -5.76 28.44 -8.64
CA ASP A 593 -6.28 27.32 -9.44
C ASP A 593 -5.82 26.02 -8.78
N LEU A 594 -6.68 25.48 -7.91
CA LEU A 594 -6.35 24.33 -7.09
C LEU A 594 -6.39 23.06 -7.94
N PHE A 595 -5.60 22.06 -7.58
CA PHE A 595 -5.78 20.69 -8.06
C PHE A 595 -5.67 19.73 -6.89
N MET A 596 -6.37 18.61 -6.98
CA MET A 596 -6.32 17.56 -5.95
C MET A 596 -5.92 16.22 -6.55
N SER A 597 -5.15 15.47 -5.77
CA SER A 597 -4.68 14.13 -6.12
C SER A 597 -4.85 13.23 -4.90
N LEU A 598 -5.48 12.07 -5.09
CA LEU A 598 -5.70 11.04 -4.09
C LEU A 598 -4.64 9.94 -4.26
N TYR A 599 -4.01 9.56 -3.16
CA TYR A 599 -2.98 8.54 -3.09
C TYR A 599 -3.32 7.48 -2.06
N ASP A 600 -2.84 6.26 -2.28
CA ASP A 600 -2.72 5.29 -1.19
C ASP A 600 -1.55 5.66 -0.26
N ARG A 601 -1.32 4.85 0.78
CA ARG A 601 -0.25 5.10 1.75
C ARG A 601 1.15 5.02 1.16
N ASP A 602 1.36 4.16 0.17
CA ASP A 602 2.65 3.96 -0.49
C ASP A 602 2.96 5.07 -1.51
N GLY A 603 2.01 6.01 -1.72
CA GLY A 603 2.15 7.13 -2.63
C GLY A 603 1.77 6.80 -4.07
N ILE A 604 1.02 5.71 -4.29
CA ILE A 604 0.45 5.38 -5.60
C ILE A 604 -0.77 6.29 -5.84
N LEU A 605 -0.74 7.00 -6.96
CA LEU A 605 -1.85 7.85 -7.40
C LEU A 605 -3.07 7.00 -7.76
N LEU A 606 -4.19 7.28 -7.09
CA LEU A 606 -5.49 6.62 -7.29
C LEU A 606 -6.42 7.45 -8.17
N GLY A 607 -6.41 8.77 -8.00
CA GLY A 607 -7.25 9.68 -8.77
C GLY A 607 -6.79 11.13 -8.67
N GLU A 608 -7.15 11.95 -9.63
CA GLU A 608 -6.83 13.39 -9.63
C GLU A 608 -7.94 14.19 -10.30
N ASN A 609 -8.10 15.44 -9.88
CA ASN A 609 -9.05 16.38 -10.46
C ASN A 609 -8.50 17.81 -10.29
N ASP A 610 -8.51 18.61 -11.36
CA ASP A 610 -8.07 20.02 -11.34
C ASP A 610 -9.25 21.01 -11.43
N ASP A 611 -10.25 20.75 -12.25
CA ASP A 611 -11.44 21.58 -12.37
C ASP A 611 -12.71 20.76 -12.10
N SER A 612 -13.66 21.32 -11.35
CA SER A 612 -15.04 20.84 -11.43
C SER A 612 -15.75 21.45 -12.65
N GLU A 613 -16.83 20.81 -13.12
CA GLU A 613 -17.53 21.22 -14.34
C GLU A 613 -18.02 22.69 -14.35
N TRP A 614 -18.07 23.35 -13.18
CA TRP A 614 -18.71 24.66 -13.00
C TRP A 614 -17.83 25.74 -12.33
N ASN A 615 -16.64 25.40 -11.79
CA ASN A 615 -15.66 26.35 -11.23
C ASN A 615 -14.20 25.81 -11.34
N LEU A 616 -13.22 26.64 -10.96
CA LEU A 616 -11.79 26.25 -10.86
C LEU A 616 -11.45 25.52 -9.56
N ASP A 617 -12.46 25.13 -8.77
CA ASP A 617 -12.21 24.40 -7.53
C ASP A 617 -12.37 22.90 -7.85
N PRO A 618 -11.35 22.07 -7.61
CA PRO A 618 -11.40 20.65 -7.94
C PRO A 618 -12.41 19.90 -7.08
N ARG A 619 -12.99 18.86 -7.67
CA ARG A 619 -13.90 17.91 -7.00
C ARG A 619 -13.64 16.49 -7.49
N LEU A 620 -13.22 15.60 -6.60
CA LEU A 620 -12.88 14.22 -6.91
C LEU A 620 -13.83 13.27 -6.19
N THR A 621 -14.45 12.33 -6.91
CA THR A 621 -15.15 11.19 -6.31
C THR A 621 -14.35 9.93 -6.58
N TYR A 622 -14.24 9.04 -5.59
CA TYR A 622 -13.48 7.81 -5.73
C TYR A 622 -14.16 6.64 -5.02
N THR A 623 -14.14 5.46 -5.65
CA THR A 623 -14.59 4.19 -5.06
C THR A 623 -13.38 3.39 -4.59
N PHE A 624 -13.26 3.16 -3.29
CA PHE A 624 -12.10 2.48 -2.71
C PHE A 624 -12.17 0.97 -2.90
N GLU A 625 -11.14 0.39 -3.51
CA GLU A 625 -11.07 -1.06 -3.73
C GLU A 625 -10.64 -1.85 -2.48
N ASP A 626 -9.92 -1.20 -1.56
CA ASP A 626 -9.40 -1.82 -0.34
C ASP A 626 -9.70 -0.96 0.89
N ALA A 627 -9.82 -1.59 2.06
CA ALA A 627 -9.84 -0.85 3.32
C ALA A 627 -8.42 -0.35 3.67
N GLY A 628 -8.28 0.92 4.05
CA GLY A 628 -6.96 1.49 4.31
C GLY A 628 -6.94 2.96 4.69
N ILE A 629 -5.71 3.49 4.81
CA ILE A 629 -5.43 4.92 5.02
C ILE A 629 -5.06 5.52 3.67
N TYR A 630 -5.70 6.63 3.32
CA TYR A 630 -5.53 7.31 2.04
C TYR A 630 -5.19 8.78 2.25
N PHE A 631 -4.47 9.35 1.29
CA PHE A 631 -3.96 10.72 1.37
C PHE A 631 -4.52 11.54 0.22
N LEU A 632 -5.20 12.63 0.54
CA LEU A 632 -5.58 13.63 -0.44
C LEU A 632 -4.59 14.78 -0.36
N LYS A 633 -3.93 15.08 -1.47
CA LYS A 633 -3.02 16.21 -1.61
C LYS A 633 -3.71 17.31 -2.42
N VAL A 634 -3.73 18.52 -1.88
CA VAL A 634 -4.24 19.72 -2.55
C VAL A 634 -3.07 20.66 -2.84
N ASN A 635 -2.91 21.03 -4.09
CA ASN A 635 -1.85 21.92 -4.57
C ASN A 635 -2.47 23.04 -5.41
N GLU A 636 -1.65 24.01 -5.81
CA GLU A 636 -2.04 25.09 -6.73
C GLU A 636 -1.14 25.06 -7.97
N ARG A 637 -1.73 25.36 -9.13
CA ARG A 637 -1.08 25.17 -10.44
C ARG A 637 -0.13 26.29 -10.88
N ASN A 638 -0.21 27.45 -10.24
CA ASN A 638 0.49 28.69 -10.55
C ASN A 638 1.37 29.20 -9.38
N ASP A 639 1.71 28.33 -8.44
CA ASP A 639 2.50 28.58 -7.22
C ASP A 639 1.95 29.72 -6.34
N ALA A 640 0.63 29.90 -6.33
CA ALA A 640 -0.07 30.87 -5.51
C ALA A 640 -0.45 30.30 -4.14
N LEU A 641 -0.28 31.14 -3.11
CA LEU A 641 -0.61 30.83 -1.72
C LEU A 641 -1.98 31.43 -1.35
N GLY A 642 -2.73 30.74 -0.48
CA GLY A 642 -4.06 31.21 -0.07
C GLY A 642 -4.87 30.20 0.75
N GLU A 643 -5.94 30.72 1.37
CA GLU A 643 -6.90 29.93 2.16
C GLU A 643 -7.92 29.23 1.25
N PHE A 644 -8.26 27.99 1.60
CA PHE A 644 -9.31 27.21 0.97
C PHE A 644 -10.05 26.37 2.02
N ARG A 645 -11.24 25.87 1.67
CA ARG A 645 -11.97 24.88 2.45
C ARG A 645 -12.01 23.56 1.70
N ILE A 646 -11.90 22.45 2.42
CA ILE A 646 -12.11 21.11 1.90
C ILE A 646 -13.33 20.48 2.57
N GLU A 647 -14.16 19.82 1.77
CA GLU A 647 -15.30 19.02 2.21
C GLU A 647 -15.10 17.58 1.78
N MET A 648 -15.41 16.65 2.69
CA MET A 648 -15.43 15.21 2.44
C MET A 648 -16.81 14.66 2.76
N GLY A 649 -17.39 13.87 1.84
CA GLY A 649 -18.69 13.25 2.04
C GLY A 649 -18.77 11.85 1.44
N LEU A 650 -19.29 10.89 2.23
CA LEU A 650 -19.65 9.57 1.73
C LEU A 650 -20.81 9.66 0.72
N ARG A 651 -20.80 8.75 -0.26
CA ARG A 651 -21.84 8.60 -1.29
C ARG A 651 -22.29 7.14 -1.36
N GLU A 652 -23.54 6.95 -1.78
CA GLU A 652 -24.08 5.64 -2.14
C GLU A 652 -24.13 5.54 -3.68
N ASP A 653 -24.06 4.33 -4.23
CA ASP A 653 -24.23 4.11 -5.67
C ASP A 653 -25.67 4.48 -6.06
N ALA A 654 -25.83 5.33 -7.08
CA ALA A 654 -27.14 5.76 -7.54
C ALA A 654 -28.08 4.59 -7.91
N LEU A 655 -27.55 3.44 -8.33
CA LEU A 655 -28.37 2.26 -8.64
C LEU A 655 -29.07 1.67 -7.40
N GLU A 656 -28.47 1.80 -6.21
CA GLU A 656 -29.07 1.32 -4.95
C GLU A 656 -30.26 2.18 -4.51
N ASP A 657 -30.23 3.47 -4.86
CA ASP A 657 -31.29 4.45 -4.59
C ASP A 657 -32.46 4.40 -5.59
N ALA A 658 -32.37 3.56 -6.62
CA ALA A 658 -33.35 3.50 -7.68
C ALA A 658 -34.74 3.08 -7.18
N ARG A 659 -35.74 3.92 -7.49
CA ARG A 659 -37.14 3.68 -7.12
C ARG A 659 -37.82 2.80 -8.17
N GLN A 660 -38.45 1.70 -7.74
CA GLN A 660 -39.21 0.86 -8.68
C GLN A 660 -40.41 1.61 -9.25
N ILE A 661 -40.64 1.47 -10.56
CA ILE A 661 -41.92 1.76 -11.21
C ILE A 661 -42.37 0.52 -12.02
N GLU A 662 -43.61 0.09 -11.83
CA GLU A 662 -44.19 -1.02 -12.58
C GLU A 662 -44.62 -0.56 -13.98
N VAL A 663 -44.50 -1.42 -14.99
CA VAL A 663 -45.01 -1.12 -16.34
C VAL A 663 -46.53 -0.90 -16.29
N ASP A 664 -47.02 0.11 -17.04
CA ASP A 664 -48.38 0.67 -17.01
C ASP A 664 -48.73 1.52 -15.75
N ASP A 665 -47.72 2.00 -15.01
CA ASP A 665 -47.88 2.92 -13.89
C ASP A 665 -47.29 4.32 -14.15
N THR A 666 -47.53 5.24 -13.22
CA THR A 666 -47.05 6.63 -13.27
C THR A 666 -46.55 7.07 -11.90
N ALA A 667 -45.36 7.67 -11.85
CA ALA A 667 -44.76 8.26 -10.68
C ALA A 667 -44.60 9.78 -10.82
N ARG A 668 -44.41 10.46 -9.69
CA ARG A 668 -44.05 11.89 -9.64
C ARG A 668 -42.74 12.03 -8.89
N GLY A 669 -41.89 12.93 -9.36
CA GLY A 669 -40.60 13.23 -8.74
C GLY A 669 -40.38 14.72 -8.58
N THR A 670 -39.32 15.05 -7.85
CA THR A 670 -38.90 16.43 -7.61
C THR A 670 -37.39 16.44 -7.44
N ILE A 671 -36.69 17.04 -8.39
CA ILE A 671 -35.24 17.21 -8.35
C ILE A 671 -34.94 18.48 -7.57
N THR A 672 -34.08 18.35 -6.57
CA THR A 672 -33.66 19.42 -5.65
C THR A 672 -32.13 19.50 -5.63
N GLY A 673 -31.57 20.49 -4.93
CA GLY A 673 -30.13 20.59 -4.71
C GLY A 673 -29.51 19.41 -3.94
N ASP A 674 -30.33 18.57 -3.29
CA ASP A 674 -29.89 17.36 -2.58
C ASP A 674 -30.05 16.08 -3.44
N SER A 675 -30.52 16.20 -4.69
CA SER A 675 -30.80 15.08 -5.59
C SER A 675 -29.58 14.65 -6.42
N GLY A 676 -28.38 14.67 -5.82
CA GLY A 676 -27.16 14.22 -6.48
C GLY A 676 -27.13 12.70 -6.63
N LEU A 677 -26.84 12.21 -7.82
CA LEU A 677 -26.72 10.80 -8.17
C LEU A 677 -25.31 10.55 -8.71
N TYR A 678 -24.55 9.68 -8.02
CA TYR A 678 -23.22 9.29 -8.48
C TYR A 678 -23.26 7.97 -9.24
N PHE A 679 -22.67 7.95 -10.43
CA PHE A 679 -22.56 6.77 -11.30
C PHE A 679 -21.10 6.31 -11.36
N PRO A 680 -20.71 5.26 -10.60
CA PRO A 680 -19.32 4.80 -10.53
C PRO A 680 -18.75 4.38 -11.89
N SER A 681 -19.59 3.86 -12.80
CA SER A 681 -19.16 3.39 -14.12
C SER A 681 -18.72 4.52 -15.06
N GLU A 682 -19.20 5.74 -14.85
CA GLU A 682 -18.96 6.90 -15.71
C GLU A 682 -18.13 7.99 -14.99
N ASP A 683 -17.79 7.78 -13.72
CA ASP A 683 -17.13 8.77 -12.85
C ASP A 683 -17.81 10.14 -12.93
N ALA A 684 -19.15 10.13 -12.92
CA ALA A 684 -19.98 11.31 -13.17
C ALA A 684 -21.05 11.45 -12.09
N GLU A 685 -21.34 12.70 -11.72
CA GLU A 685 -22.44 13.04 -10.84
C GLU A 685 -23.50 13.83 -11.60
N LEU A 686 -24.74 13.36 -11.52
CA LEU A 686 -25.90 13.99 -12.16
C LEU A 686 -26.91 14.38 -11.09
N TYR A 687 -27.59 15.52 -11.28
CA TYR A 687 -28.71 15.89 -10.42
C TYR A 687 -30.01 15.37 -11.03
N GLY A 688 -30.66 14.45 -10.32
CA GLY A 688 -31.84 13.78 -10.85
C GLY A 688 -32.50 12.84 -9.88
N ASP A 689 -33.50 12.14 -10.38
CA ASP A 689 -34.17 11.03 -9.69
C ASP A 689 -33.96 9.77 -10.54
N ILE A 690 -33.55 8.67 -9.91
CA ILE A 690 -33.35 7.37 -10.59
C ILE A 690 -34.46 6.37 -10.27
N TYR A 691 -34.85 5.62 -11.29
CA TYR A 691 -35.88 4.61 -11.24
C TYR A 691 -35.40 3.29 -11.85
N TYR A 692 -36.09 2.20 -11.51
CA TYR A 692 -35.93 0.93 -12.24
C TYR A 692 -37.27 0.29 -12.57
N PHE A 693 -37.28 -0.54 -13.63
CA PHE A 693 -38.42 -1.35 -14.02
C PHE A 693 -37.97 -2.72 -14.54
N GLU A 694 -38.91 -3.67 -14.58
CA GLU A 694 -38.75 -5.00 -15.17
C GLU A 694 -39.86 -5.17 -16.21
N ALA A 695 -39.53 -5.72 -17.40
CA ALA A 695 -40.47 -5.87 -18.50
C ALA A 695 -40.35 -7.23 -19.20
N ASP A 696 -41.43 -7.66 -19.86
CA ASP A 696 -41.50 -8.96 -20.53
C ASP A 696 -40.60 -9.02 -21.78
N GLU A 697 -40.01 -10.19 -22.07
CA GLU A 697 -39.24 -10.44 -23.30
C GLU A 697 -40.09 -10.18 -24.56
N ASP A 698 -39.46 -9.64 -25.62
CA ASP A 698 -40.09 -9.26 -26.89
C ASP A 698 -41.22 -8.22 -26.76
N SER A 699 -41.30 -7.52 -25.62
CA SER A 699 -42.22 -6.40 -25.42
C SER A 699 -41.58 -5.06 -25.80
N HIS A 700 -42.42 -4.03 -25.90
CA HIS A 700 -41.97 -2.66 -26.10
C HIS A 700 -42.51 -1.77 -24.99
N VAL A 701 -41.62 -1.00 -24.39
CA VAL A 701 -41.94 -0.04 -23.33
C VAL A 701 -41.76 1.39 -23.83
N VAL A 702 -42.66 2.26 -23.40
CA VAL A 702 -42.52 3.71 -23.53
C VAL A 702 -42.32 4.30 -22.16
N ILE A 703 -41.24 5.06 -21.97
CA ILE A 703 -40.99 5.91 -20.81
C ILE A 703 -41.28 7.34 -21.26
N GLU A 704 -42.20 8.01 -20.61
CA GLU A 704 -42.57 9.40 -20.92
C GLU A 704 -42.47 10.25 -19.67
N VAL A 705 -41.67 11.32 -19.75
CA VAL A 705 -41.45 12.28 -18.67
C VAL A 705 -42.11 13.60 -19.08
N THR A 706 -43.05 14.06 -18.26
CA THR A 706 -43.78 15.31 -18.48
C THR A 706 -43.49 16.31 -17.37
N THR A 707 -43.15 17.53 -17.76
CA THR A 707 -42.88 18.62 -16.80
C THR A 707 -44.15 19.04 -16.06
N ALA A 708 -44.08 19.18 -14.73
CA ALA A 708 -45.23 19.61 -13.94
C ALA A 708 -45.60 21.09 -14.20
N THR A 709 -46.85 21.45 -13.90
CA THR A 709 -47.33 22.84 -14.12
C THR A 709 -46.55 23.84 -13.23
N ARG A 710 -45.77 24.74 -13.86
CA ARG A 710 -44.86 25.74 -13.23
C ARG A 710 -43.50 25.19 -12.75
N SER A 711 -43.09 24.03 -13.23
CA SER A 711 -41.68 23.63 -13.17
C SER A 711 -40.97 24.22 -14.40
N ASP A 712 -39.73 24.66 -14.21
CA ASP A 712 -38.86 25.14 -15.29
C ASP A 712 -37.98 24.01 -15.88
N LEU A 713 -38.19 22.77 -15.42
CA LEU A 713 -37.51 21.57 -15.93
C LEU A 713 -37.68 21.40 -17.44
N ASP A 714 -36.56 21.26 -18.13
CA ASP A 714 -36.46 20.74 -19.49
C ASP A 714 -36.07 19.25 -19.40
N PRO A 715 -37.02 18.32 -19.47
CA PRO A 715 -36.80 16.94 -19.05
C PRO A 715 -35.79 16.25 -19.98
N PHE A 716 -34.81 15.60 -19.39
CA PHE A 716 -33.87 14.70 -20.06
C PHE A 716 -33.97 13.32 -19.38
N VAL A 717 -34.18 12.27 -20.18
CA VAL A 717 -34.25 10.91 -19.65
C VAL A 717 -33.12 10.06 -20.23
N ILE A 718 -32.44 9.31 -19.36
CA ILE A 718 -31.37 8.38 -19.71
C ILE A 718 -31.83 6.99 -19.35
N LEU A 719 -31.75 6.02 -20.28
CA LEU A 719 -32.03 4.61 -20.02
C LEU A 719 -30.71 3.85 -19.86
N LEU A 720 -30.61 3.05 -18.81
CA LEU A 720 -29.45 2.24 -18.45
C LEU A 720 -29.80 0.74 -18.41
N ASN A 721 -28.82 -0.11 -18.72
CA ASN A 721 -28.93 -1.57 -18.56
C ASN A 721 -28.72 -1.99 -17.08
N ALA A 722 -28.72 -3.30 -16.83
CA ALA A 722 -28.57 -3.86 -15.48
C ALA A 722 -27.21 -3.56 -14.82
N ASP A 723 -26.18 -3.28 -15.62
CA ASP A 723 -24.81 -2.97 -15.18
C ASP A 723 -24.58 -1.44 -15.03
N GLY A 724 -25.62 -0.62 -15.24
CA GLY A 724 -25.54 0.84 -15.14
C GLY A 724 -25.08 1.55 -16.42
N GLU A 725 -24.81 0.82 -17.51
CA GLU A 725 -24.35 1.43 -18.77
C GLU A 725 -25.51 2.08 -19.54
N GLN A 726 -25.24 3.24 -20.14
CA GLN A 726 -26.24 3.95 -20.94
C GLN A 726 -26.57 3.25 -22.27
N ILE A 727 -27.86 2.95 -22.47
CA ILE A 727 -28.38 2.28 -23.68
C ILE A 727 -29.42 3.12 -24.46
N GLY A 728 -29.81 4.29 -23.94
CA GLY A 728 -30.68 5.22 -24.65
C GLY A 728 -30.82 6.56 -23.92
N TRP A 729 -31.26 7.59 -24.63
CA TRP A 729 -31.61 8.89 -24.05
C TRP A 729 -32.61 9.64 -24.94
N ASP A 730 -33.37 10.56 -24.36
CA ASP A 730 -34.23 11.49 -25.08
C ASP A 730 -34.51 12.77 -24.28
N ASP A 731 -34.76 13.88 -24.96
CA ASP A 731 -35.04 15.19 -24.36
C ASP A 731 -36.34 15.85 -24.85
N ASN A 732 -36.81 15.56 -26.08
CA ASN A 732 -37.90 16.34 -26.69
C ASN A 732 -38.85 15.57 -27.63
N SER A 733 -38.78 14.23 -27.69
CA SER A 733 -39.63 13.45 -28.60
C SER A 733 -41.06 13.21 -28.07
N GLY A 734 -41.36 13.69 -26.86
CA GLY A 734 -42.67 13.69 -26.24
C GLY A 734 -43.62 14.79 -26.73
N GLY A 735 -44.74 14.97 -26.03
CA GLY A 735 -45.77 15.95 -26.39
C GLY A 735 -45.42 17.40 -26.06
N GLY A 736 -44.56 18.06 -26.84
CA GLY A 736 -44.16 19.45 -26.59
C GLY A 736 -42.64 19.57 -26.47
N SER A 737 -42.15 19.88 -25.28
CA SER A 737 -40.74 19.77 -24.86
C SER A 737 -40.58 18.69 -23.79
N ASP A 738 -41.43 17.65 -23.85
CA ASP A 738 -41.39 16.52 -22.93
C ASP A 738 -40.46 15.44 -23.50
N ALA A 739 -39.85 14.63 -22.64
CA ALA A 739 -38.97 13.54 -23.06
C ALA A 739 -39.70 12.21 -23.17
N ARG A 740 -39.37 11.41 -24.18
CA ARG A 740 -39.94 10.09 -24.39
C ARG A 740 -38.92 9.09 -24.95
N ILE A 741 -38.68 8.00 -24.23
CA ILE A 741 -37.94 6.85 -24.75
C ILE A 741 -38.91 5.75 -25.16
N PHE A 742 -38.66 5.16 -26.33
CA PHE A 742 -39.25 3.89 -26.75
C PHE A 742 -38.14 2.83 -26.80
N HIS A 743 -38.30 1.72 -26.06
CA HIS A 743 -37.28 0.68 -25.99
C HIS A 743 -37.88 -0.72 -26.21
N SER A 744 -37.16 -1.56 -26.95
CA SER A 744 -37.52 -2.95 -27.21
C SER A 744 -36.81 -3.87 -26.22
N ILE A 745 -37.58 -4.68 -25.49
CA ILE A 745 -37.04 -5.59 -24.48
C ILE A 745 -36.53 -6.85 -25.17
N GLY A 746 -35.22 -6.92 -25.39
CA GLY A 746 -34.57 -8.08 -25.99
C GLY A 746 -34.46 -9.27 -25.03
N THR A 747 -34.16 -9.01 -23.76
CA THR A 747 -34.06 -10.01 -22.69
C THR A 747 -34.72 -9.48 -21.43
N PRO A 748 -35.39 -10.34 -20.63
CA PRO A 748 -36.00 -9.92 -19.38
C PRO A 748 -34.90 -9.71 -18.33
N GLU A 749 -34.54 -8.43 -18.12
CA GLU A 749 -33.60 -7.96 -17.10
C GLU A 749 -34.16 -6.72 -16.39
N ARG A 750 -33.41 -6.22 -15.40
CA ARG A 750 -33.71 -4.95 -14.76
C ARG A 750 -33.12 -3.82 -15.58
N PHE A 751 -33.95 -2.84 -15.89
CA PHE A 751 -33.53 -1.60 -16.55
C PHE A 751 -33.66 -0.45 -15.57
N TYR A 752 -32.73 0.48 -15.62
CA TYR A 752 -32.79 1.73 -14.85
C TYR A 752 -33.03 2.89 -15.78
N PHE A 753 -33.60 3.97 -15.27
CA PHE A 753 -33.59 5.24 -15.99
C PHE A 753 -33.48 6.42 -15.04
N VAL A 754 -32.80 7.46 -15.51
CA VAL A 754 -32.56 8.70 -14.79
C VAL A 754 -33.42 9.79 -15.40
N VAL A 755 -34.08 10.57 -14.56
CA VAL A 755 -34.74 11.81 -14.96
C VAL A 755 -33.92 12.98 -14.45
N THR A 756 -33.46 13.84 -15.36
CA THR A 756 -32.62 15.01 -15.09
C THR A 756 -33.04 16.20 -15.96
N ASP A 757 -32.37 17.35 -15.83
CA ASP A 757 -32.61 18.55 -16.63
C ASP A 757 -31.64 18.63 -17.82
N ALA A 758 -32.14 19.01 -19.00
CA ALA A 758 -31.37 19.10 -20.24
C ALA A 758 -30.46 20.34 -20.30
N ASN A 759 -30.72 21.37 -19.49
CA ASN A 759 -29.98 22.64 -19.48
C ASN A 759 -29.00 22.74 -18.30
N GLU A 760 -29.19 21.99 -17.22
CA GLU A 760 -28.36 21.98 -16.02
C GLU A 760 -28.01 20.53 -15.62
N GLY A 761 -26.83 20.04 -16.02
CA GLY A 761 -26.26 18.82 -15.42
C GLY A 761 -25.87 19.00 -13.94
N GLY A 762 -25.93 20.24 -13.43
CA GLY A 762 -25.64 20.62 -12.05
C GLY A 762 -26.88 20.78 -11.16
N PRO A 763 -26.71 21.13 -9.86
CA PRO A 763 -27.82 21.27 -8.93
C PRO A 763 -28.74 22.41 -9.35
N PRO A 764 -30.08 22.27 -9.18
CA PRO A 764 -31.00 23.39 -9.34
C PRO A 764 -30.52 24.58 -8.49
N ALA A 765 -30.60 25.80 -9.04
CA ALA A 765 -30.25 27.00 -8.28
C ALA A 765 -30.96 27.01 -6.91
N THR A 766 -30.23 27.34 -5.84
CA THR A 766 -30.72 27.20 -4.45
C THR A 766 -32.08 27.86 -4.25
N GLY A 767 -33.13 27.03 -4.13
CA GLY A 767 -34.52 27.45 -3.93
C GLY A 767 -35.49 27.18 -5.09
N ASP A 768 -35.02 26.63 -6.21
CA ASP A 768 -35.84 26.18 -7.34
C ASP A 768 -35.93 24.64 -7.35
N ASP A 769 -37.15 24.10 -7.28
CA ASP A 769 -37.42 22.65 -7.32
C ASP A 769 -37.98 22.25 -8.69
N PHE A 770 -37.40 21.24 -9.34
CA PHE A 770 -37.88 20.74 -10.63
C PHE A 770 -38.83 19.57 -10.44
N SER A 771 -40.13 19.83 -10.65
CA SER A 771 -41.18 18.81 -10.52
C SER A 771 -41.57 18.20 -11.87
N TYR A 772 -41.76 16.88 -11.91
CA TYR A 772 -42.20 16.14 -13.10
C TYR A 772 -43.13 14.95 -12.77
N GLU A 773 -43.75 14.41 -13.81
CA GLU A 773 -44.48 13.14 -13.79
C GLU A 773 -43.84 12.20 -14.82
N VAL A 774 -43.52 10.96 -14.43
CA VAL A 774 -42.97 9.93 -15.33
C VAL A 774 -43.95 8.77 -15.42
N SER A 775 -44.18 8.28 -16.63
CA SER A 775 -45.02 7.11 -16.89
C SER A 775 -44.27 6.08 -17.70
N ILE A 776 -44.53 4.80 -17.40
CA ILE A 776 -44.04 3.68 -18.19
C ILE A 776 -45.24 2.87 -18.68
N SER A 777 -45.26 2.45 -19.94
CA SER A 777 -46.38 1.68 -20.50
C SER A 777 -45.97 0.72 -21.60
N TYR A 778 -46.72 -0.38 -21.73
CA TYR A 778 -46.60 -1.27 -22.89
C TYR A 778 -47.24 -0.65 -24.13
N ARG A 779 -46.62 -0.89 -25.30
CA ARG A 779 -47.17 -0.40 -26.57
C ARG A 779 -47.12 -1.43 -27.70
N GLU A 780 -48.28 -1.69 -28.34
CA GLU A 780 -48.34 -2.46 -29.59
C GLU A 780 -47.87 -1.57 -30.77
N GLY A 781 -46.94 -2.09 -31.57
CA GLY A 781 -46.41 -1.42 -32.75
C GLY A 781 -46.77 -2.08 -34.07
N VAL A 782 -46.55 -1.36 -35.17
CA VAL A 782 -46.72 -1.83 -36.54
C VAL A 782 -45.36 -1.95 -37.22
N SER A 783 -45.04 -3.14 -37.73
CA SER A 783 -43.83 -3.37 -38.52
C SER A 783 -44.12 -3.25 -40.03
N VAL A 784 -43.30 -2.48 -40.74
CA VAL A 784 -43.48 -2.11 -42.15
C VAL A 784 -42.30 -2.58 -42.98
N ALA A 785 -42.58 -3.37 -44.02
CA ALA A 785 -41.62 -3.68 -45.08
C ALA A 785 -41.83 -2.70 -46.24
N VAL A 786 -40.76 -2.00 -46.64
CA VAL A 786 -40.74 -1.17 -47.85
C VAL A 786 -39.85 -1.87 -48.88
N LEU A 787 -40.43 -2.31 -50.00
CA LEU A 787 -39.68 -3.06 -51.00
C LEU A 787 -38.73 -2.14 -51.78
N ASP A 788 -37.43 -2.45 -51.79
CA ASP A 788 -36.44 -1.95 -52.74
C ASP A 788 -36.26 -2.96 -53.87
N TYR A 789 -37.02 -2.78 -54.95
CA TYR A 789 -36.91 -3.62 -56.15
C TYR A 789 -37.20 -2.83 -57.43
N SER A 790 -36.19 -2.70 -58.30
CA SER A 790 -36.27 -1.92 -59.55
C SER A 790 -36.13 -2.76 -60.84
N SER A 791 -36.02 -4.09 -60.72
CA SER A 791 -35.79 -4.96 -61.88
C SER A 791 -37.07 -5.26 -62.65
N ARG A 792 -37.36 -4.48 -63.69
CA ARG A 792 -38.50 -4.73 -64.59
C ARG A 792 -38.49 -6.15 -65.21
N GLY A 793 -37.32 -6.74 -65.41
CA GLY A 793 -37.18 -8.08 -65.98
C GLY A 793 -37.69 -9.21 -65.07
N GLY A 794 -37.83 -8.95 -63.77
CA GLY A 794 -38.36 -9.91 -62.79
C GLY A 794 -39.84 -9.70 -62.43
N MET A 795 -40.55 -8.81 -63.13
CA MET A 795 -41.99 -8.58 -62.95
C MET A 795 -42.70 -8.64 -64.30
N THR A 796 -43.10 -9.84 -64.74
CA THR A 796 -43.61 -10.05 -66.11
C THR A 796 -44.92 -9.32 -66.41
N TYR A 797 -45.64 -8.92 -65.37
CA TYR A 797 -46.91 -8.19 -65.47
C TYR A 797 -46.76 -6.66 -65.35
N TYR A 798 -45.58 -6.12 -65.09
CA TYR A 798 -45.45 -4.71 -64.72
C TYR A 798 -45.56 -3.76 -65.94
N SER A 799 -46.47 -2.79 -65.87
CA SER A 799 -46.60 -1.74 -66.88
C SER A 799 -46.16 -0.38 -66.34
N GLY A 800 -45.08 0.15 -66.91
CA GLY A 800 -44.42 1.36 -66.43
C GLY A 800 -42.90 1.17 -66.35
N THR A 801 -42.25 2.08 -65.65
CA THR A 801 -40.84 1.97 -65.25
C THR A 801 -40.86 1.96 -63.72
N PRO A 802 -40.35 0.90 -63.05
CA PRO A 802 -40.34 0.87 -61.59
C PRO A 802 -39.30 1.87 -61.07
N GLU A 803 -39.74 3.06 -60.69
CA GLU A 803 -38.84 4.09 -60.16
C GLU A 803 -38.45 3.83 -58.70
N ASN A 804 -39.24 3.02 -57.98
CA ASN A 804 -38.86 2.43 -56.70
C ASN A 804 -38.46 3.45 -55.62
N TYR A 805 -39.39 4.33 -55.25
CA TYR A 805 -39.18 5.44 -54.31
C TYR A 805 -39.16 5.02 -52.82
N TYR A 806 -38.51 3.90 -52.50
CA TYR A 806 -38.51 3.34 -51.15
C TYR A 806 -37.98 4.32 -50.10
N GLN A 807 -36.86 5.00 -50.38
CA GLN A 807 -36.23 5.90 -49.40
C GLN A 807 -37.18 7.02 -49.00
N LYS A 808 -37.97 7.50 -49.97
CA LYS A 808 -38.93 8.55 -49.71
C LYS A 808 -40.07 8.09 -48.79
N ILE A 809 -40.53 6.85 -48.95
CA ILE A 809 -41.51 6.26 -48.04
C ILE A 809 -40.91 6.12 -46.63
N VAL A 810 -39.66 5.67 -46.53
CA VAL A 810 -38.95 5.57 -45.24
C VAL A 810 -38.88 6.93 -44.56
N ASP A 811 -38.44 7.96 -45.27
CA ASP A 811 -38.34 9.34 -44.74
C ASP A 811 -39.71 9.87 -44.29
N MET A 812 -40.78 9.56 -45.04
CA MET A 812 -42.16 9.94 -44.69
C MET A 812 -42.68 9.26 -43.44
N LEU A 813 -42.31 7.99 -43.21
CA LEU A 813 -42.71 7.24 -42.01
C LEU A 813 -41.85 7.60 -40.81
N ALA A 814 -40.56 7.90 -41.00
CA ALA A 814 -39.68 8.40 -39.95
C ALA A 814 -40.13 9.77 -39.40
N ALA A 815 -40.81 10.59 -40.23
CA ALA A 815 -41.40 11.84 -39.79
C ALA A 815 -42.68 11.66 -38.93
N ASP A 816 -43.19 10.44 -38.76
CA ASP A 816 -44.35 10.19 -37.91
C ASP A 816 -43.96 10.12 -36.42
N THR A 817 -44.20 11.19 -35.69
CA THR A 817 -43.90 11.30 -34.25
C THR A 817 -44.86 10.52 -33.34
N THR A 818 -45.85 9.81 -33.91
CA THR A 818 -46.78 9.03 -33.09
C THR A 818 -46.14 7.79 -32.46
N GLY A 819 -45.00 7.31 -32.96
CA GLY A 819 -44.29 6.15 -32.40
C GLY A 819 -45.02 4.82 -32.61
N ILE A 820 -45.94 4.73 -33.57
CA ILE A 820 -46.69 3.50 -33.88
C ILE A 820 -45.92 2.57 -34.84
N PHE A 821 -44.97 3.09 -35.62
CA PHE A 821 -44.15 2.28 -36.52
C PHE A 821 -42.88 1.85 -35.78
N ILE A 822 -42.87 0.60 -35.31
CA ILE A 822 -41.77 0.04 -34.49
C ILE A 822 -40.62 -0.49 -35.33
N ASN A 823 -40.90 -0.78 -36.59
CA ASN A 823 -39.89 -1.17 -37.56
C ASN A 823 -40.32 -0.70 -38.96
N VAL A 824 -39.44 0.00 -39.68
CA VAL A 824 -39.63 0.38 -41.08
C VAL A 824 -38.40 -0.07 -41.84
N ASP A 825 -38.45 -1.30 -42.33
CA ASP A 825 -37.31 -1.92 -42.99
C ASP A 825 -37.40 -1.79 -44.50
N VAL A 826 -36.26 -1.45 -45.11
CA VAL A 826 -36.06 -1.61 -46.54
C VAL A 826 -35.70 -3.07 -46.81
N VAL A 827 -36.58 -3.79 -47.52
CA VAL A 827 -36.40 -5.20 -47.85
C VAL A 827 -36.13 -5.37 -49.34
N THR A 828 -35.29 -6.34 -49.70
CA THR A 828 -34.94 -6.63 -51.10
C THR A 828 -35.55 -7.93 -51.65
N ASP A 829 -36.18 -8.73 -50.79
CA ASP A 829 -36.95 -9.92 -51.14
C ASP A 829 -38.25 -9.98 -50.33
N LEU A 830 -39.23 -10.71 -50.84
CA LEU A 830 -40.53 -10.90 -50.17
C LEU A 830 -40.78 -12.38 -49.85
N SER A 831 -39.72 -13.10 -49.44
CA SER A 831 -39.82 -14.49 -49.02
C SER A 831 -40.69 -14.65 -47.77
N ALA A 832 -41.20 -15.86 -47.53
CA ALA A 832 -42.07 -16.13 -46.38
C ALA A 832 -41.40 -15.86 -45.01
N SER A 833 -40.08 -16.05 -44.91
CA SER A 833 -39.30 -15.73 -43.71
C SER A 833 -39.15 -14.23 -43.50
N THR A 834 -38.93 -13.48 -44.58
CA THR A 834 -38.82 -12.02 -44.51
C THR A 834 -40.16 -11.42 -44.13
N LEU A 835 -41.26 -11.85 -44.78
CA LEU A 835 -42.58 -11.28 -44.55
C LEU A 835 -43.21 -11.59 -43.18
N SER A 836 -42.80 -12.67 -42.49
CA SER A 836 -43.48 -13.11 -41.26
C SER A 836 -43.42 -12.10 -40.11
N GLN A 837 -42.41 -11.22 -40.09
CA GLN A 837 -42.21 -10.20 -39.06
C GLN A 837 -42.90 -8.86 -39.34
N TYR A 838 -43.49 -8.68 -40.53
CA TYR A 838 -44.09 -7.41 -40.94
C TYR A 838 -45.62 -7.48 -41.02
N ASP A 839 -46.25 -6.36 -40.70
CA ASP A 839 -47.70 -6.15 -40.75
C ASP A 839 -48.16 -5.39 -41.98
N ARG A 840 -47.23 -4.67 -42.60
CA ARG A 840 -47.46 -3.79 -43.73
C ARG A 840 -46.41 -4.05 -44.80
N LEU A 841 -46.83 -4.00 -46.06
CA LEU A 841 -45.95 -4.03 -47.22
C LEU A 841 -46.22 -2.80 -48.08
N VAL A 842 -45.19 -2.05 -48.40
CA VAL A 842 -45.26 -0.90 -49.30
C VAL A 842 -44.56 -1.23 -50.61
N LEU A 843 -45.26 -0.99 -51.72
CA LEU A 843 -44.75 -1.09 -53.09
C LEU A 843 -44.60 0.33 -53.68
N PRO A 844 -43.44 0.99 -53.46
CA PRO A 844 -43.20 2.39 -53.80
C PRO A 844 -42.91 2.60 -55.28
N ASP A 845 -43.91 2.47 -56.14
CA ASP A 845 -43.76 2.48 -57.61
C ASP A 845 -42.80 1.38 -58.09
N ASN A 846 -43.09 0.18 -57.60
CA ASN A 846 -42.51 -1.09 -58.03
C ASN A 846 -43.59 -2.17 -57.98
N GLY A 847 -43.21 -3.44 -58.13
CA GLY A 847 -44.12 -4.57 -58.00
C GLY A 847 -43.45 -5.74 -57.30
N VAL A 848 -44.27 -6.70 -56.88
CA VAL A 848 -43.79 -7.97 -56.33
C VAL A 848 -43.08 -8.75 -57.43
N PRO A 849 -41.82 -9.19 -57.23
CA PRO A 849 -41.11 -10.04 -58.18
C PRO A 849 -41.88 -11.34 -58.46
N ASP A 850 -41.78 -11.87 -59.68
CA ASP A 850 -42.51 -13.07 -60.09
C ASP A 850 -42.25 -14.28 -59.17
N ASP A 851 -41.05 -14.38 -58.61
CA ASP A 851 -40.65 -15.45 -57.68
C ASP A 851 -41.32 -15.33 -56.30
N ASP A 852 -41.74 -14.13 -55.91
CA ASP A 852 -42.31 -13.84 -54.58
C ASP A 852 -43.84 -13.76 -54.57
N LEU A 853 -44.50 -13.81 -55.74
CA LEU A 853 -45.95 -13.69 -55.87
C LEU A 853 -46.72 -14.64 -54.95
N GLU A 854 -46.27 -15.89 -54.83
CA GLU A 854 -46.92 -16.90 -53.99
C GLU A 854 -46.71 -16.66 -52.48
N ALA A 855 -45.57 -16.07 -52.10
CA ALA A 855 -45.27 -15.74 -50.71
C ALA A 855 -46.12 -14.56 -50.24
N VAL A 856 -46.21 -13.50 -51.06
CA VAL A 856 -47.05 -12.33 -50.74
C VAL A 856 -48.53 -12.70 -50.69
N GLU A 857 -49.03 -13.52 -51.61
CA GLU A 857 -50.42 -14.03 -51.59
C GLU A 857 -50.73 -14.73 -50.25
N ARG A 858 -49.83 -15.59 -49.76
CA ARG A 858 -50.02 -16.32 -48.50
C ARG A 858 -49.94 -15.43 -47.28
N TRP A 859 -49.05 -14.44 -47.29
CA TRP A 859 -48.87 -13.50 -46.19
C TRP A 859 -50.07 -12.55 -46.08
N PHE A 860 -50.67 -12.14 -47.21
CA PHE A 860 -51.71 -11.13 -47.29
C PHE A 860 -53.07 -11.59 -46.76
N THR A 861 -53.15 -11.75 -45.45
CA THR A 861 -54.33 -12.19 -44.69
C THR A 861 -54.98 -11.02 -43.93
N ALA A 862 -56.11 -11.28 -43.26
CA ALA A 862 -56.82 -10.26 -42.48
C ALA A 862 -55.89 -9.61 -41.44
N GLY A 863 -55.88 -8.27 -41.39
CA GLY A 863 -54.98 -7.49 -40.53
C GLY A 863 -53.69 -7.00 -41.20
N LYS A 864 -53.31 -7.60 -42.34
CA LYS A 864 -52.19 -7.12 -43.16
C LYS A 864 -52.64 -6.05 -44.16
N THR A 865 -51.75 -5.14 -44.50
CA THR A 865 -52.02 -4.08 -45.50
C THR A 865 -50.95 -4.06 -46.57
N ILE A 866 -51.36 -3.96 -47.83
CA ILE A 866 -50.48 -3.63 -48.95
C ILE A 866 -50.80 -2.21 -49.42
N LEU A 867 -49.81 -1.32 -49.35
CA LEU A 867 -49.89 0.01 -49.91
C LEU A 867 -49.16 0.01 -51.25
N VAL A 868 -49.82 0.47 -52.30
CA VAL A 868 -49.24 0.54 -53.64
C VAL A 868 -49.29 1.98 -54.16
N THR A 869 -48.20 2.43 -54.77
CA THR A 869 -48.12 3.77 -55.36
C THR A 869 -47.89 3.74 -56.87
N ASP A 870 -48.45 4.73 -57.56
CA ASP A 870 -48.29 4.94 -59.01
C ASP A 870 -48.49 3.64 -59.83
N SER A 871 -47.45 3.14 -60.50
CA SER A 871 -47.57 2.04 -61.45
C SER A 871 -47.53 0.65 -60.82
N ALA A 872 -47.35 0.59 -59.49
CA ALA A 872 -47.71 -0.55 -58.66
C ALA A 872 -49.21 -0.92 -58.77
N ALA A 873 -50.04 -0.06 -59.37
CA ALA A 873 -51.36 -0.40 -59.89
C ALA A 873 -51.36 -1.71 -60.72
N SER A 874 -50.27 -1.98 -61.45
CA SER A 874 -50.09 -3.21 -62.22
C SER A 874 -50.20 -4.46 -61.35
N TYR A 875 -49.67 -4.44 -60.12
CA TYR A 875 -49.70 -5.58 -59.21
C TYR A 875 -51.13 -5.88 -58.75
N ILE A 876 -51.86 -4.87 -58.28
CA ILE A 876 -53.22 -5.04 -57.77
C ILE A 876 -54.25 -5.38 -58.86
N ALA A 877 -53.93 -5.06 -60.13
CA ALA A 877 -54.66 -5.55 -61.29
C ALA A 877 -54.31 -7.01 -61.60
N TYR A 878 -53.03 -7.34 -61.69
CA TYR A 878 -52.54 -8.66 -62.06
C TYR A 878 -52.95 -9.76 -61.07
N THR A 879 -52.91 -9.49 -59.76
CA THR A 879 -53.40 -10.44 -58.75
C THR A 879 -54.93 -10.55 -58.73
N GLY A 880 -55.63 -9.59 -59.33
CA GLY A 880 -57.07 -9.45 -59.23
C GLY A 880 -57.56 -8.89 -57.88
N PHE A 881 -56.65 -8.44 -57.02
CA PHE A 881 -57.00 -7.90 -55.70
C PHE A 881 -57.84 -6.62 -55.78
N MET A 882 -57.64 -5.78 -56.81
CA MET A 882 -58.51 -4.63 -57.06
C MET A 882 -59.62 -4.96 -58.06
N TRP A 883 -59.33 -5.74 -59.11
CA TRP A 883 -60.33 -6.15 -60.11
C TRP A 883 -60.20 -7.64 -60.45
N ALA A 884 -61.18 -8.45 -60.07
CA ALA A 884 -61.16 -9.88 -60.36
C ALA A 884 -61.07 -10.17 -61.88
N ASP A 885 -61.66 -9.33 -62.72
CA ASP A 885 -61.64 -9.46 -64.18
C ASP A 885 -60.29 -9.05 -64.81
N ALA A 886 -59.40 -8.40 -64.06
CA ALA A 886 -58.05 -8.04 -64.50
C ALA A 886 -57.00 -9.10 -64.15
N ALA A 887 -57.36 -10.15 -63.41
CA ALA A 887 -56.42 -11.16 -62.96
C ALA A 887 -55.61 -11.76 -64.12
N GLY A 888 -54.28 -11.71 -64.03
CA GLY A 888 -53.35 -12.10 -65.09
C GLY A 888 -52.98 -10.99 -66.08
N ASP A 889 -53.53 -9.78 -65.95
CA ASP A 889 -53.27 -8.61 -66.82
C ASP A 889 -52.86 -7.38 -65.98
N HIS A 890 -52.09 -6.46 -66.58
CA HIS A 890 -51.59 -5.27 -65.90
C HIS A 890 -52.64 -4.15 -65.76
N GLY A 891 -53.73 -4.22 -66.53
CA GLY A 891 -54.90 -3.36 -66.40
C GLY A 891 -54.75 -1.92 -66.88
N GLU A 892 -53.59 -1.53 -67.40
CA GLU A 892 -53.37 -0.17 -67.93
C GLU A 892 -54.27 0.05 -69.16
N LYS A 893 -54.89 1.23 -69.24
CA LYS A 893 -55.89 1.71 -70.21
C LYS A 893 -57.28 1.12 -70.07
N ASP A 894 -57.43 -0.04 -69.43
CA ASP A 894 -58.73 -0.67 -69.19
C ASP A 894 -59.29 -0.37 -67.79
N TYR A 895 -58.42 -0.30 -66.78
CA TYR A 895 -58.77 -0.08 -65.36
C TYR A 895 -58.09 1.16 -64.76
N TRP A 896 -56.92 1.54 -65.29
CA TRP A 896 -56.18 2.73 -64.85
C TRP A 896 -55.37 3.33 -65.99
N GLU A 897 -55.00 4.61 -65.91
CA GLU A 897 -54.17 5.28 -66.93
C GLU A 897 -53.24 6.32 -66.31
N TYR A 898 -52.18 6.68 -67.04
CA TYR A 898 -51.30 7.78 -66.67
C TYR A 898 -51.88 9.13 -67.08
N ARG A 899 -51.97 10.07 -66.14
CA ARG A 899 -52.36 11.45 -66.42
C ARG A 899 -51.59 12.48 -65.58
N THR A 900 -51.26 13.60 -66.21
CA THR A 900 -50.72 14.80 -65.57
C THR A 900 -51.88 15.73 -65.20
N ILE A 901 -52.52 15.52 -64.05
CA ILE A 901 -53.75 16.23 -63.67
C ILE A 901 -53.72 16.64 -62.20
N SER A 902 -54.31 17.81 -61.89
CA SER A 902 -54.31 18.48 -60.59
C SER A 902 -55.46 19.49 -60.46
N PRO A 903 -56.08 19.67 -59.28
CA PRO A 903 -55.77 19.06 -57.99
C PRO A 903 -56.52 17.75 -57.72
N LEU A 904 -56.03 16.99 -56.74
CA LEU A 904 -56.72 15.85 -56.12
C LEU A 904 -57.71 16.37 -55.06
N GLU A 905 -58.96 15.93 -55.05
CA GLU A 905 -59.99 16.32 -54.08
C GLU A 905 -60.36 15.14 -53.18
N ILE A 906 -60.33 15.33 -51.85
CA ILE A 906 -60.80 14.34 -50.87
C ILE A 906 -62.32 14.25 -50.92
N VAL A 907 -62.88 13.08 -51.21
CA VAL A 907 -64.34 12.88 -51.37
C VAL A 907 -64.97 12.04 -50.26
N ALA A 908 -64.17 11.36 -49.43
CA ALA A 908 -64.66 10.58 -48.29
C ALA A 908 -63.70 10.65 -47.09
N SER A 909 -64.29 10.58 -45.90
CA SER A 909 -63.56 10.42 -44.64
C SER A 909 -63.33 8.94 -44.36
N SER A 910 -62.07 8.56 -44.14
CA SER A 910 -61.67 7.24 -43.61
C SER A 910 -60.45 7.40 -42.68
N GLY A 911 -59.95 6.30 -42.14
CA GLY A 911 -58.69 6.31 -41.38
C GLY A 911 -57.55 6.90 -42.20
N THR A 912 -57.46 6.52 -43.47
CA THR A 912 -56.46 7.02 -44.44
C THR A 912 -56.51 8.54 -44.61
N THR A 913 -57.70 9.15 -44.66
CA THR A 913 -57.88 10.60 -44.83
C THR A 913 -58.04 11.36 -43.51
N ALA A 914 -57.67 10.76 -42.37
CA ALA A 914 -57.72 11.43 -41.08
C ALA A 914 -56.84 12.69 -41.07
N GLY A 915 -57.35 13.78 -40.50
CA GLY A 915 -56.70 15.10 -40.55
C GLY A 915 -57.04 15.92 -41.80
N PHE A 916 -57.70 15.33 -42.80
CA PHE A 916 -58.13 16.02 -44.03
C PHE A 916 -59.66 16.18 -44.07
N SER A 917 -60.13 17.28 -44.65
CA SER A 917 -61.57 17.55 -44.78
C SER A 917 -62.12 17.08 -46.13
N VAL A 918 -63.35 16.55 -46.16
CA VAL A 918 -64.05 16.27 -47.42
C VAL A 918 -64.24 17.59 -48.20
N GLY A 919 -63.84 17.61 -49.47
CA GLY A 919 -63.75 18.79 -50.33
C GLY A 919 -62.39 19.51 -50.29
N GLN A 920 -61.44 19.08 -49.45
CA GLN A 920 -60.07 19.60 -49.45
C GLN A 920 -59.37 19.17 -50.75
N THR A 921 -58.71 20.12 -51.40
CA THR A 921 -57.93 19.89 -52.61
C THR A 921 -56.44 19.88 -52.30
N LEU A 922 -55.73 18.83 -52.72
CA LEU A 922 -54.29 18.65 -52.60
C LEU A 922 -53.64 18.80 -53.98
N SER A 923 -52.48 19.46 -54.03
CA SER A 923 -51.75 19.65 -55.29
C SER A 923 -51.09 18.35 -55.72
N THR A 924 -51.36 17.93 -56.96
CA THR A 924 -50.59 16.92 -57.70
C THR A 924 -49.82 17.64 -58.81
N LYS A 925 -48.60 17.22 -59.17
CA LYS A 925 -47.75 17.99 -60.10
C LYS A 925 -47.11 17.18 -61.23
N GLU A 926 -47.24 15.85 -61.22
CA GLU A 926 -46.56 14.97 -62.18
C GLU A 926 -47.53 14.02 -62.89
N THR A 927 -46.98 13.23 -63.82
CA THR A 927 -47.75 12.22 -64.56
C THR A 927 -47.74 10.94 -63.75
N ASP A 928 -48.90 10.56 -63.24
CA ASP A 928 -49.03 9.43 -62.32
C ASP A 928 -50.23 8.56 -62.73
N ALA A 929 -50.36 7.37 -62.13
CA ALA A 929 -51.46 6.45 -62.32
C ALA A 929 -52.76 6.97 -61.68
N TRP A 930 -53.87 6.88 -62.42
CA TRP A 930 -55.21 7.18 -61.94
C TRP A 930 -56.14 6.02 -62.27
N LEU A 931 -56.91 5.55 -61.29
CA LEU A 931 -57.86 4.45 -61.50
C LEU A 931 -59.18 4.99 -62.07
N TYR A 932 -59.84 4.22 -62.93
CA TYR A 932 -61.18 4.56 -63.39
C TYR A 932 -62.23 4.23 -62.34
N VAL A 933 -62.95 5.24 -61.84
CA VAL A 933 -63.98 5.07 -60.81
C VAL A 933 -65.11 4.17 -61.28
N ASP A 934 -65.55 4.27 -62.54
CA ASP A 934 -66.59 3.41 -63.11
C ASP A 934 -66.19 1.93 -63.24
N LYS A 935 -64.90 1.62 -63.06
CA LYS A 935 -64.35 0.26 -63.05
C LYS A 935 -64.13 -0.30 -61.65
N LEU A 936 -64.17 0.53 -60.60
CA LEU A 936 -63.94 0.07 -59.23
C LEU A 936 -65.04 -0.92 -58.81
N PRO A 937 -64.70 -1.99 -58.07
CA PRO A 937 -65.70 -2.88 -57.52
C PRO A 937 -66.50 -2.18 -56.41
N ALA A 938 -67.72 -2.67 -56.16
CA ALA A 938 -68.65 -2.02 -55.24
C ALA A 938 -68.20 -2.01 -53.77
N ASP A 939 -67.21 -2.83 -53.42
CA ASP A 939 -66.57 -2.92 -52.10
C ASP A 939 -65.27 -2.10 -52.00
N ALA A 940 -64.87 -1.38 -53.05
CA ALA A 940 -63.82 -0.38 -52.96
C ALA A 940 -64.36 0.94 -52.43
N THR A 941 -63.61 1.58 -51.55
CA THR A 941 -63.92 2.91 -51.01
C THR A 941 -63.09 3.95 -51.75
N LEU A 942 -63.79 4.84 -52.43
CA LEU A 942 -63.19 5.97 -53.14
C LEU A 942 -62.92 7.11 -52.16
N LEU A 943 -61.64 7.44 -51.96
CA LEU A 943 -61.23 8.44 -50.97
C LEU A 943 -60.89 9.79 -51.60
N ALA A 944 -60.30 9.79 -52.79
CA ALA A 944 -59.96 11.01 -53.50
C ALA A 944 -60.02 10.88 -55.02
N VAL A 945 -60.50 11.92 -55.70
CA VAL A 945 -60.65 11.98 -57.16
C VAL A 945 -59.94 13.18 -57.76
N TYR A 946 -59.76 13.19 -59.08
CA TYR A 946 -59.41 14.42 -59.77
C TYR A 946 -60.58 15.41 -59.71
N ALA A 947 -60.35 16.61 -59.19
CA ALA A 947 -61.38 17.62 -58.96
C ALA A 947 -62.18 18.00 -60.24
N ASN A 948 -61.58 17.86 -61.42
CA ASN A 948 -62.23 18.19 -62.70
C ASN A 948 -62.75 16.97 -63.49
N ASP A 949 -62.49 15.75 -63.04
CA ASP A 949 -63.04 14.52 -63.60
C ASP A 949 -63.20 13.48 -62.50
N SER A 950 -64.42 13.37 -61.97
CA SER A 950 -64.74 12.44 -60.90
C SER A 950 -64.67 10.97 -61.33
N ASN A 951 -64.40 10.67 -62.61
CA ASN A 951 -64.14 9.30 -63.04
C ASN A 951 -62.69 8.85 -62.83
N LEU A 952 -61.81 9.72 -62.33
CA LEU A 952 -60.41 9.39 -62.08
C LEU A 952 -60.11 9.46 -60.58
N ALA A 953 -59.74 8.31 -60.00
CA ALA A 953 -59.42 8.16 -58.59
C ALA A 953 -57.92 8.24 -58.36
N GLY A 954 -57.51 9.05 -57.39
CA GLY A 954 -56.13 9.15 -56.93
C GLY A 954 -55.89 8.45 -55.60
N ILE A 955 -56.92 8.23 -54.78
CA ILE A 955 -56.80 7.42 -53.55
C ILE A 955 -57.99 6.49 -53.43
N VAL A 956 -57.72 5.19 -53.32
CA VAL A 956 -58.73 4.14 -53.18
C VAL A 956 -58.27 3.13 -52.14
N GLU A 957 -59.15 2.74 -51.23
CA GLU A 957 -58.90 1.64 -50.30
C GLU A 957 -59.91 0.50 -50.55
N ARG A 958 -59.47 -0.75 -50.38
CA ARG A 958 -60.33 -1.92 -50.51
C ARG A 958 -59.90 -2.99 -49.51
N VAL A 959 -60.84 -3.48 -48.72
CA VAL A 959 -60.65 -4.72 -47.95
C VAL A 959 -60.93 -5.89 -48.89
N VAL A 960 -59.90 -6.62 -49.27
CA VAL A 960 -59.99 -7.67 -50.28
C VAL A 960 -60.66 -8.90 -49.65
N PRO A 961 -61.74 -9.44 -50.23
CA PRO A 961 -62.42 -10.61 -49.65
C PRO A 961 -61.46 -11.78 -49.41
N GLY A 962 -61.38 -12.26 -48.16
CA GLY A 962 -60.51 -13.37 -47.76
C GLY A 962 -59.04 -13.01 -47.51
N HIS A 963 -58.67 -11.74 -47.66
CA HIS A 963 -57.29 -11.24 -47.58
C HIS A 963 -57.22 -9.98 -46.69
N GLY A 964 -56.14 -9.20 -46.82
CA GLY A 964 -55.95 -7.94 -46.11
C GLY A 964 -56.55 -6.70 -46.79
N LYS A 965 -56.02 -5.53 -46.42
CA LYS A 965 -56.40 -4.21 -46.95
C LYS A 965 -55.43 -3.78 -48.06
N ILE A 966 -55.95 -3.31 -49.19
CA ILE A 966 -55.17 -2.58 -50.20
C ILE A 966 -55.47 -1.10 -50.08
N VAL A 967 -54.41 -0.29 -50.13
CA VAL A 967 -54.52 1.16 -50.30
C VAL A 967 -53.72 1.57 -51.52
N PHE A 968 -54.40 2.14 -52.51
CA PHE A 968 -53.79 2.67 -53.72
C PHE A 968 -53.65 4.18 -53.60
N PHE A 969 -52.44 4.65 -53.90
CA PHE A 969 -52.10 6.07 -54.03
C PHE A 969 -51.54 6.33 -55.42
N GLY A 970 -52.36 6.92 -56.27
CA GLY A 970 -52.02 7.19 -57.67
C GLY A 970 -50.95 8.26 -57.81
N PRO A 971 -51.26 9.52 -57.50
CA PRO A 971 -50.30 10.60 -57.63
C PRO A 971 -49.21 10.53 -56.57
N MET A 972 -48.01 10.05 -56.91
CA MET A 972 -46.93 9.98 -55.94
C MET A 972 -46.12 11.30 -55.97
N VAL A 973 -46.50 12.27 -55.13
CA VAL A 973 -45.88 13.60 -55.23
C VAL A 973 -44.50 13.62 -54.58
N ARG A 974 -43.49 13.95 -55.39
CA ARG A 974 -42.07 14.02 -55.03
C ARG A 974 -41.70 15.16 -54.06
N ASP A 975 -42.59 16.10 -53.73
CA ASP A 975 -42.26 17.27 -52.87
C ASP A 975 -43.46 17.95 -52.13
N VAL A 976 -44.32 17.22 -51.39
CA VAL A 976 -45.41 17.86 -50.59
C VAL A 976 -45.59 17.18 -49.24
N ASP A 977 -45.62 17.98 -48.17
CA ASP A 977 -45.69 17.56 -46.75
C ASP A 977 -46.94 16.71 -46.40
N ASP A 978 -48.07 16.97 -47.07
CA ASP A 978 -49.36 16.32 -46.77
C ASP A 978 -49.39 14.81 -47.11
N TRP A 979 -48.49 14.32 -47.96
CA TRP A 979 -48.47 12.91 -48.40
C TRP A 979 -47.94 11.95 -47.35
N GLY A 980 -46.97 12.39 -46.54
CA GLY A 980 -46.44 11.58 -45.44
C GLY A 980 -47.54 11.23 -44.44
N THR A 981 -48.38 12.21 -44.08
CA THR A 981 -49.52 11.99 -43.18
C THR A 981 -50.55 11.02 -43.75
N LEU A 982 -50.91 11.11 -45.04
CA LEU A 982 -51.86 10.19 -45.67
C LEU A 982 -51.32 8.75 -45.74
N ILE A 983 -50.02 8.59 -46.05
CA ILE A 983 -49.36 7.28 -46.12
C ILE A 983 -49.24 6.67 -44.72
N ALA A 984 -48.79 7.44 -43.72
CA ALA A 984 -48.77 7.01 -42.33
C ALA A 984 -50.17 6.57 -41.87
N ASN A 985 -51.20 7.38 -42.10
CA ASN A 985 -52.58 7.05 -41.75
C ASN A 985 -53.10 5.77 -42.43
N ALA A 986 -52.68 5.49 -43.67
CA ALA A 986 -53.07 4.27 -44.37
C ALA A 986 -52.45 3.01 -43.75
N LEU A 987 -51.25 3.15 -43.19
CA LEU A 987 -50.45 2.07 -42.61
C LEU A 987 -50.67 1.89 -41.10
N ARG A 988 -51.36 2.81 -40.44
CA ARG A 988 -51.98 2.57 -39.14
C ARG A 988 -53.13 1.56 -39.33
#